data_AF-A0AAW5F3V6-F1
#
_entry.id   AF-A0AAW5F3V6-F1
#
_cell.length_a   1.000
_cell.length_b   1.000
_cell.length_c   1.000
_cell.angle_alpha   90.00
_cell.angle_beta   90.00
_cell.angle_gamma   90.00
#
_symmetry.space_group_name_H-M   'P 1'
#
loop_
_entity.id
_entity.type
_entity.pdbx_description
1 polymer ?
#
loop_
_entity_poly.entity_id
_entity_poly.type
_entity_poly.pdbx_seq_one_letter_code
_entity_poly.pdbx_strand_id
1 'polypeptide(L)'
;MKKSALLAMPKLTATPEMKQAAIADEPKQHENPYGYRYVERTYYPYMNCVVQDGILKAAFYLPEHLRLDGNNPAYEVFLDKKAHQFLTYDHLEKKWRDAKLDRLNWPGRNYYATCWASEKDAAVVQDYLCGERGGDLGILDFQRNVRDEQLEQRHKRITGAWDQDLAQVPELPKDWMRWIDKVAVRENFIFYRYKRGGAQNGYCTFCGKEVPISGHPYHNKKGRCACCRHPIVFKALGRAGYIRTEKDYAYLIQRCKDGFVLREFWAERTYWKDSLPSGKPYWHEFRRSIYDRSGEIRSYYWGVYCQRETRWISGNPCYYSYCGNQTGRVYGKSLPCMEQKELFGTGLVQWIRTHPVTDPEKYLAVWKRMPKMEQIWKADLPRLTKECFEHCDSVRERILYPNETRLIRALGLDGPKFRRLRQINGDTEDLAWLQLEKRTNQRIPDELFRWLKKERISAKDILFIADRMSPIQIRNYLQKQKPYFDGSCRQALTTWQDYLAMAERLHIDTSDEIIYRARKLRQRHDELVIQCEAGSLELQAENMDKKYPHVRSICEELQKKYAYADEDYLVIAPQNTFDIIKEGRMLHHCVGNDGAGERYYDRIERRESFIMFLRRAEEPEDPYYTLEIEPDGTVRQKRTLFDRQHEDIEQATEFLQKWQKVIAARLTGQDLKLAAQSRVLRNEEFIQMKKDRVVIHTGHLAGHLLADVLLADLMENKEIVQQQELPAAA
;
A
#
# COMPACT_ATOMS: atom_id res chain seq x y z
N MET A 1 31.40 -18.94 34.10
CA MET A 1 31.16 -19.68 35.38
C MET A 1 30.67 -21.11 35.12
N LYS A 2 31.07 -22.11 35.93
CA LYS A 2 30.58 -23.50 35.82
C LYS A 2 29.32 -23.70 36.67
N LYS A 3 28.19 -24.02 36.04
CA LYS A 3 26.87 -24.18 36.69
C LYS A 3 26.88 -25.18 37.85
N SER A 4 27.53 -26.33 37.70
CA SER A 4 27.62 -27.35 38.75
C SER A 4 28.38 -26.86 39.98
N ALA A 5 29.43 -26.06 39.81
CA ALA A 5 30.19 -25.48 40.92
C ALA A 5 29.38 -24.42 41.66
N LEU A 6 28.61 -23.59 40.94
CA LEU A 6 27.75 -22.56 41.56
C LEU A 6 26.63 -23.17 42.43
N LEU A 7 26.02 -24.27 41.99
CA LEU A 7 25.00 -24.98 42.79
C LEU A 7 25.58 -25.74 43.99
N ALA A 8 26.87 -26.09 43.95
CA ALA A 8 27.56 -26.71 45.07
C ALA A 8 27.96 -25.70 46.16
N MET A 9 27.90 -24.38 45.89
CA MET A 9 28.14 -23.36 46.91
C MET A 9 27.10 -23.46 48.04
N PRO A 10 27.50 -23.27 49.31
CA PRO A 10 26.59 -23.27 50.45
C PRO A 10 25.32 -22.45 50.19
N LYS A 11 24.18 -23.02 50.57
CA LYS A 11 22.89 -22.40 50.36
C LYS A 11 22.72 -21.21 51.31
N LEU A 12 22.36 -20.06 50.77
CA LEU A 12 21.95 -18.92 51.59
C LEU A 12 20.51 -19.14 52.04
N THR A 13 20.25 -19.01 53.34
CA THR A 13 18.92 -19.08 53.93
C THR A 13 18.47 -17.72 54.43
N ALA A 14 17.17 -17.49 54.47
CA ALA A 14 16.60 -16.25 55.01
C ALA A 14 17.05 -16.02 56.47
N THR A 15 17.46 -14.79 56.79
CA THR A 15 17.85 -14.43 58.17
C THR A 15 16.62 -14.14 59.02
N PRO A 16 16.70 -14.26 60.36
CA PRO A 16 15.60 -13.86 61.25
C PRO A 16 15.17 -12.40 61.05
N GLU A 17 16.11 -11.53 60.76
CA GLU A 17 15.91 -10.10 60.50
C GLU A 17 15.04 -9.86 59.24
N MET A 18 15.29 -10.61 58.16
CA MET A 18 14.46 -10.57 56.94
C MET A 18 13.02 -11.01 57.22
N LYS A 19 12.83 -12.06 58.03
CA LYS A 19 11.51 -12.56 58.39
C LYS A 19 10.74 -11.54 59.24
N GLN A 20 11.40 -10.93 60.22
CA GLN A 20 10.81 -9.86 61.02
C GLN A 20 10.42 -8.66 60.16
N ALA A 21 11.30 -8.22 59.25
CA ALA A 21 11.01 -7.13 58.33
C ALA A 21 9.87 -7.46 57.34
N ALA A 22 9.73 -8.73 56.92
CA ALA A 22 8.62 -9.19 56.08
C ALA A 22 7.27 -9.26 56.81
N ILE A 23 7.28 -9.62 58.09
CA ILE A 23 6.09 -9.61 58.94
C ILE A 23 5.65 -8.16 59.23
N ALA A 24 6.61 -7.26 59.47
CA ALA A 24 6.33 -5.85 59.74
C ALA A 24 5.85 -5.05 58.50
N ASP A 25 6.21 -5.46 57.28
CA ASP A 25 5.71 -4.85 56.04
C ASP A 25 4.30 -5.36 55.73
N GLU A 26 3.29 -4.79 56.38
CA GLU A 26 1.89 -5.15 56.16
C GLU A 26 1.39 -4.65 54.78
N PRO A 27 0.87 -5.55 53.91
CA PRO A 27 0.37 -5.16 52.60
C PRO A 27 -0.90 -4.30 52.71
N LYS A 28 -0.88 -3.11 52.13
CA LYS A 28 -2.03 -2.20 52.11
C LYS A 28 -2.81 -2.35 50.80
N GLN A 29 -4.13 -2.44 50.89
CA GLN A 29 -4.98 -2.44 49.70
C GLN A 29 -5.32 -1.01 49.30
N HIS A 30 -5.10 -0.69 48.03
CA HIS A 30 -5.42 0.60 47.44
C HIS A 30 -6.33 0.39 46.22
N GLU A 31 -7.28 1.30 46.04
CA GLU A 31 -8.10 1.37 44.83
C GLU A 31 -7.72 2.67 44.11
N ASN A 32 -7.31 2.58 42.85
CA ASN A 32 -6.99 3.76 42.07
C ASN A 32 -8.28 4.47 41.60
N PRO A 33 -8.20 5.73 41.11
CA PRO A 33 -9.36 6.48 40.63
C PRO A 33 -10.12 5.85 39.44
N TYR A 34 -9.58 4.78 38.86
CA TYR A 34 -10.16 4.04 37.73
C TYR A 34 -10.76 2.67 38.16
N GLY A 35 -10.88 2.41 39.47
CA GLY A 35 -11.48 1.19 40.03
C GLY A 35 -10.56 -0.03 40.09
N TYR A 36 -9.26 0.11 39.82
CA TYR A 36 -8.31 -1.00 39.95
C TYR A 36 -7.82 -1.13 41.38
N ARG A 37 -8.00 -2.32 41.95
CA ARG A 37 -7.45 -2.70 43.27
C ARG A 37 -6.04 -3.25 43.11
N TYR A 38 -5.09 -2.67 43.84
CA TYR A 38 -3.72 -3.17 43.92
C TYR A 38 -3.25 -3.22 45.38
N VAL A 39 -2.26 -4.08 45.61
CA VAL A 39 -1.62 -4.23 46.92
C VAL A 39 -0.33 -3.43 46.91
N GLU A 40 -0.24 -2.43 47.77
CA GLU A 40 0.99 -1.67 48.02
C GLU A 40 1.79 -2.33 49.15
N ARG A 41 3.10 -2.39 48.95
CA ARG A 41 4.09 -2.97 49.87
C ARG A 41 5.35 -2.12 49.80
N THR A 42 6.09 -2.07 50.90
CA THR A 42 7.37 -1.36 50.95
C THR A 42 8.44 -2.14 50.19
N TYR A 43 8.44 -3.48 50.33
CA TYR A 43 9.46 -4.35 49.77
C TYR A 43 8.91 -5.42 48.82
N TYR A 44 9.57 -5.63 47.67
CA TYR A 44 9.14 -6.64 46.67
C TYR A 44 10.05 -7.88 46.59
N PRO A 45 11.35 -7.81 46.92
CA PRO A 45 12.05 -8.96 47.48
C PRO A 45 12.87 -8.55 48.71
N TYR A 46 13.34 -9.56 49.41
CA TYR A 46 14.36 -9.43 50.45
C TYR A 46 15.63 -10.10 49.94
N MET A 47 16.80 -9.56 50.24
CA MET A 47 18.06 -10.16 49.82
C MET A 47 19.07 -10.29 50.95
N ASN A 48 19.93 -11.30 50.82
CA ASN A 48 21.20 -11.40 51.52
C ASN A 48 22.29 -11.86 50.53
N CYS A 49 23.55 -11.73 50.91
CA CYS A 49 24.65 -12.09 50.01
C CYS A 49 25.90 -12.58 50.74
N VAL A 50 26.75 -13.26 49.98
CA VAL A 50 28.09 -13.66 50.42
C VAL A 50 29.06 -13.60 49.23
N VAL A 51 30.31 -13.22 49.50
CA VAL A 51 31.39 -13.39 48.53
C VAL A 51 32.15 -14.65 48.88
N GLN A 52 32.19 -15.61 47.96
CA GLN A 52 32.91 -16.86 48.14
C GLN A 52 33.63 -17.21 46.84
N ASP A 53 34.90 -17.63 46.95
CA ASP A 53 35.76 -18.00 45.82
C ASP A 53 35.83 -16.90 44.72
N GLY A 54 35.77 -15.64 45.15
CA GLY A 54 35.79 -14.47 44.27
C GLY A 54 34.48 -14.18 43.54
N ILE A 55 33.40 -14.92 43.82
CA ILE A 55 32.07 -14.74 43.25
C ILE A 55 31.13 -14.15 44.31
N LEU A 56 30.43 -13.08 43.98
CA LEU A 56 29.33 -12.57 44.80
C LEU A 56 28.08 -13.40 44.51
N LYS A 57 27.59 -14.12 45.52
CA LYS A 57 26.34 -14.86 45.50
C LYS A 57 25.29 -14.07 46.28
N ALA A 58 24.24 -13.61 45.61
CA ALA A 58 23.12 -12.91 46.22
C ALA A 58 21.85 -13.75 46.09
N ALA A 59 21.15 -13.96 47.20
CA ALA A 59 19.92 -14.73 47.25
C ALA A 59 18.73 -13.80 47.50
N PHE A 60 17.68 -13.96 46.72
CA PHE A 60 16.48 -13.13 46.74
C PHE A 60 15.25 -13.95 47.13
N TYR A 61 14.47 -13.44 48.08
CA TYR A 61 13.35 -14.12 48.72
C TYR A 61 12.07 -13.34 48.48
N LEU A 62 10.97 -14.06 48.23
CA LEU A 62 9.66 -13.45 48.07
C LEU A 62 9.05 -13.13 49.44
N PRO A 63 8.39 -11.97 49.60
CA PRO A 63 7.78 -11.58 50.86
C PRO A 63 6.80 -12.63 51.40
N GLU A 64 5.96 -13.22 50.54
CA GLU A 64 5.00 -14.26 50.92
C GLU A 64 5.67 -15.51 51.49
N HIS A 65 6.80 -15.92 50.92
CA HIS A 65 7.53 -17.08 51.41
C HIS A 65 8.13 -16.81 52.78
N LEU A 66 8.65 -15.60 53.02
CA LEU A 66 9.23 -15.22 54.30
C LEU A 66 8.18 -15.13 55.41
N ARG A 67 6.99 -14.59 55.13
CA ARG A 67 5.87 -14.52 56.09
C ARG A 67 5.35 -15.90 56.49
N LEU A 68 5.53 -16.90 55.63
CA LEU A 68 5.20 -18.31 55.89
C LEU A 68 6.39 -19.09 56.48
N ASP A 69 7.35 -18.39 57.10
CA ASP A 69 8.57 -18.96 57.69
C ASP A 69 9.50 -19.70 56.71
N GLY A 70 9.35 -19.43 55.40
CA GLY A 70 10.17 -20.02 54.34
C GLY A 70 11.63 -19.57 54.36
N ASN A 71 12.54 -20.51 54.11
CA ASN A 71 13.99 -20.29 54.16
C ASN A 71 14.69 -20.28 52.80
N ASN A 72 13.96 -20.56 51.71
CA ASN A 72 14.54 -20.81 50.40
C ASN A 72 14.42 -19.57 49.50
N PRO A 73 15.48 -19.20 48.77
CA PRO A 73 15.41 -18.11 47.81
C PRO A 73 14.56 -18.49 46.60
N ALA A 74 13.90 -17.50 46.01
CA ALA A 74 13.27 -17.61 44.70
C ALA A 74 14.30 -17.50 43.57
N TYR A 75 15.30 -16.62 43.75
CA TYR A 75 16.39 -16.44 42.80
C TYR A 75 17.73 -16.38 43.52
N GLU A 76 18.75 -17.01 42.93
CA GLU A 76 20.15 -16.80 43.32
C GLU A 76 20.91 -16.19 42.14
N VAL A 77 21.51 -15.02 42.34
CA VAL A 77 22.32 -14.32 41.35
C VAL A 77 23.79 -14.49 41.72
N PHE A 78 24.58 -14.95 40.75
CA PHE A 78 26.02 -15.12 40.87
C PHE A 78 26.69 -14.09 39.99
N LEU A 79 27.61 -13.31 40.56
CA LEU A 79 28.37 -12.27 39.87
C LEU A 79 29.86 -12.58 39.98
N ASP A 80 30.53 -12.62 38.83
CA ASP A 80 31.98 -12.67 38.74
C ASP A 80 32.47 -11.34 38.15
N LYS A 81 32.94 -10.47 39.04
CA LYS A 81 33.46 -9.14 38.67
C LYS A 81 34.67 -9.24 37.73
N LYS A 82 35.59 -10.18 37.99
CA LYS A 82 36.82 -10.31 37.18
C LYS A 82 36.51 -10.78 35.76
N ALA A 83 35.56 -11.70 35.62
CA ALA A 83 35.15 -12.21 34.32
C ALA A 83 34.11 -11.34 33.61
N HIS A 84 33.60 -10.27 34.25
CA HIS A 84 32.48 -9.45 33.76
C HIS A 84 31.27 -10.32 33.37
N GLN A 85 30.89 -11.26 34.25
CA GLN A 85 29.81 -12.21 34.01
C GLN A 85 28.83 -12.27 35.17
N PHE A 86 27.58 -12.56 34.85
CA PHE A 86 26.58 -12.92 35.84
C PHE A 86 25.72 -14.08 35.34
N LEU A 87 25.11 -14.79 36.28
CA LEU A 87 24.18 -15.87 36.00
C LEU A 87 23.16 -15.95 37.11
N THR A 88 21.91 -16.22 36.77
CA THR A 88 20.83 -16.31 37.75
C THR A 88 20.27 -17.73 37.74
N TYR A 89 20.10 -18.33 38.92
CA TYR A 89 19.35 -19.56 39.08
C TYR A 89 17.95 -19.25 39.60
N ASP A 90 16.95 -19.73 38.89
CA ASP A 90 15.52 -19.59 39.18
C ASP A 90 15.08 -20.85 39.93
N HIS A 91 14.85 -20.74 41.24
CA HIS A 91 14.42 -21.86 42.08
C HIS A 91 12.94 -22.20 41.89
N LEU A 92 12.13 -21.25 41.41
CA LEU A 92 10.71 -21.45 41.15
C LEU A 92 10.53 -22.39 39.95
N GLU A 93 11.28 -22.14 38.88
CA GLU A 93 11.24 -22.96 37.66
C GLU A 93 12.38 -23.98 37.54
N LYS A 94 13.28 -24.04 38.54
CA LYS A 94 14.45 -24.93 38.59
C LYS A 94 15.33 -24.86 37.35
N LYS A 95 15.66 -23.64 36.89
CA LYS A 95 16.46 -23.45 35.67
C LYS A 95 17.40 -22.25 35.74
N TRP A 96 18.42 -22.29 34.88
CA TRP A 96 19.36 -21.19 34.73
C TRP A 96 18.80 -20.10 33.82
N ARG A 97 19.08 -18.85 34.16
CA ARG A 97 18.67 -17.64 33.46
C ARG A 97 19.87 -16.73 33.23
N ASP A 98 19.87 -16.10 32.06
CA ASP A 98 20.79 -15.03 31.70
C ASP A 98 20.15 -13.63 31.93
N ALA A 99 18.95 -13.59 32.50
CA ALA A 99 18.20 -12.36 32.72
C ALA A 99 18.78 -11.51 33.85
N LYS A 100 18.79 -10.18 33.64
CA LYS A 100 19.06 -9.19 34.68
C LYS A 100 17.94 -9.19 35.72
N LEU A 101 18.20 -8.68 36.92
CA LEU A 101 17.22 -8.56 38.00
C LEU A 101 15.92 -7.87 37.56
N ASP A 102 16.02 -6.77 36.80
CA ASP A 102 14.86 -6.02 36.32
C ASP A 102 14.03 -6.72 35.24
N ARG A 103 14.48 -7.89 34.77
CA ARG A 103 13.82 -8.75 33.77
C ARG A 103 13.40 -10.12 34.31
N LEU A 104 13.59 -10.38 35.60
CA LEU A 104 13.03 -11.56 36.27
C LEU A 104 11.56 -11.33 36.59
N ASN A 105 10.81 -12.42 36.80
CA ASN A 105 9.42 -12.35 37.19
C ASN A 105 9.33 -12.10 38.70
N TRP A 106 8.81 -10.95 39.10
CA TRP A 106 8.64 -10.57 40.50
C TRP A 106 7.16 -10.44 40.82
N PRO A 107 6.52 -11.48 41.40
CA PRO A 107 5.12 -11.42 41.80
C PRO A 107 4.85 -10.24 42.74
N GLY A 108 3.82 -9.44 42.43
CA GLY A 108 3.44 -8.31 43.28
C GLY A 108 4.38 -7.09 43.21
N ARG A 109 5.31 -7.03 42.25
CA ARG A 109 6.15 -5.84 42.03
C ARG A 109 5.29 -4.66 41.58
N ASN A 110 5.34 -3.56 42.34
CA ASN A 110 4.74 -2.28 41.99
C ASN A 110 5.86 -1.23 41.76
N TYR A 111 5.50 -0.02 41.33
CA TYR A 111 6.47 1.03 40.95
C TYR A 111 7.26 1.61 42.15
N TYR A 112 6.70 1.54 43.36
CA TYR A 112 7.25 2.18 44.57
C TYR A 112 7.98 1.21 45.51
N ALA A 113 7.80 -0.08 45.33
CA ALA A 113 8.44 -1.10 46.14
C ALA A 113 9.94 -1.22 45.83
N THR A 114 10.73 -1.37 46.89
CA THR A 114 12.19 -1.52 46.81
C THR A 114 12.62 -2.92 47.24
N CYS A 115 13.90 -3.27 47.10
CA CYS A 115 14.42 -4.49 47.70
C CYS A 115 14.90 -4.20 49.13
N TRP A 116 14.49 -5.04 50.07
CA TRP A 116 15.06 -5.00 51.41
C TRP A 116 16.42 -5.70 51.41
N ALA A 117 17.43 -5.05 51.99
CA ALA A 117 18.73 -5.63 52.27
C ALA A 117 19.21 -5.10 53.63
N SER A 118 19.93 -5.91 54.41
CA SER A 118 20.61 -5.39 55.59
C SER A 118 21.70 -4.40 55.17
N GLU A 119 22.05 -3.43 56.04
CA GLU A 119 23.16 -2.50 55.76
C GLU A 119 24.47 -3.25 55.47
N LYS A 120 24.69 -4.38 56.17
CA LYS A 120 25.83 -5.26 55.97
C LYS A 120 25.83 -5.89 54.57
N ASP A 121 24.71 -6.46 54.13
CA ASP A 121 24.61 -7.07 52.79
C ASP A 121 24.75 -6.01 51.69
N ALA A 122 24.13 -4.84 51.89
CA ALA A 122 24.26 -3.73 50.97
C ALA A 122 25.73 -3.28 50.82
N ALA A 123 26.46 -3.16 51.94
CA ALA A 123 27.88 -2.83 51.95
C ALA A 123 28.73 -3.91 51.27
N VAL A 124 28.46 -5.20 51.50
CA VAL A 124 29.18 -6.30 50.83
C VAL A 124 29.07 -6.21 49.30
N VAL A 125 27.87 -5.92 48.79
CA VAL A 125 27.68 -5.70 47.34
C VAL A 125 28.47 -4.48 46.87
N GLN A 126 28.36 -3.38 47.59
CA GLN A 126 29.00 -2.11 47.24
C GLN A 126 30.52 -2.25 47.18
N ASP A 127 31.12 -2.87 48.20
CA ASP A 127 32.56 -3.12 48.31
C ASP A 127 33.04 -4.08 47.22
N TYR A 128 32.33 -5.20 47.02
CA TYR A 128 32.69 -6.18 46.00
C TYR A 128 32.69 -5.55 44.60
N LEU A 129 31.63 -4.83 44.24
CA LEU A 129 31.48 -4.20 42.92
C LEU A 129 32.30 -2.91 42.79
N CYS A 130 32.71 -2.30 43.90
CA CYS A 130 33.26 -0.94 43.97
C CYS A 130 32.34 0.09 43.29
N GLY A 131 31.03 -0.01 43.54
CA GLY A 131 29.99 0.82 42.93
C GLY A 131 29.51 1.95 43.84
N GLU A 132 28.72 2.88 43.29
CA GLU A 132 28.09 3.96 44.07
C GLU A 132 26.92 3.46 44.94
N ARG A 133 26.33 2.31 44.56
CA ARG A 133 25.16 1.72 45.22
C ARG A 133 25.44 0.29 45.67
N GLY A 134 24.92 -0.07 46.85
CA GLY A 134 24.86 -1.44 47.36
C GLY A 134 23.57 -2.18 46.99
N GLY A 135 23.39 -3.37 47.57
CA GLY A 135 22.15 -4.14 47.47
C GLY A 135 21.75 -4.55 46.05
N ASP A 136 20.45 -4.60 45.77
CA ASP A 136 19.92 -5.04 44.47
C ASP A 136 20.24 -4.05 43.34
N LEU A 137 20.25 -2.75 43.65
CA LEU A 137 20.59 -1.69 42.70
C LEU A 137 22.05 -1.79 42.24
N GLY A 138 22.99 -2.05 43.15
CA GLY A 138 24.40 -2.29 42.79
C GLY A 138 24.57 -3.51 41.89
N ILE A 139 23.88 -4.61 42.21
CA ILE A 139 23.85 -5.82 41.36
C ILE A 139 23.27 -5.50 39.97
N LEU A 140 22.15 -4.78 39.92
CA LEU A 140 21.49 -4.43 38.66
C LEU A 140 22.36 -3.53 37.80
N ASP A 141 23.09 -2.57 38.39
CA ASP A 141 24.03 -1.70 37.68
C ASP A 141 25.15 -2.51 37.02
N PHE A 142 25.77 -3.42 37.77
CA PHE A 142 26.77 -4.33 37.20
C PHE A 142 26.19 -5.16 36.05
N GLN A 143 25.01 -5.75 36.23
CA GLN A 143 24.36 -6.54 35.19
C GLN A 143 24.02 -5.71 33.95
N ARG A 144 23.62 -4.44 34.10
CA ARG A 144 23.37 -3.52 33.00
C ARG A 144 24.65 -3.21 32.26
N ASN A 145 25.73 -2.89 32.96
CA ASN A 145 27.04 -2.61 32.36
C ASN A 145 27.58 -3.82 31.57
N VAL A 146 27.53 -5.02 32.14
CA VAL A 146 27.93 -6.26 31.43
C VAL A 146 27.12 -6.45 30.14
N ARG A 147 25.80 -6.20 30.16
CA ARG A 147 24.97 -6.32 28.95
C ARG A 147 25.25 -5.22 27.94
N ASP A 148 25.58 -4.02 28.40
CA ASP A 148 25.97 -2.90 27.54
C ASP A 148 27.28 -3.21 26.81
N GLU A 149 28.31 -3.66 27.53
CA GLU A 149 29.61 -4.07 26.98
C GLU A 149 29.46 -5.20 25.95
N GLN A 150 28.67 -6.22 26.25
CA GLN A 150 28.40 -7.33 25.32
C GLN A 150 27.71 -6.85 24.04
N LEU A 151 26.76 -5.91 24.17
CA LEU A 151 26.07 -5.32 23.04
C LEU A 151 27.03 -4.46 22.19
N GLU A 152 27.88 -3.67 22.83
CA GLU A 152 28.91 -2.88 22.16
C GLU A 152 29.91 -3.76 21.39
N GLN A 153 30.37 -4.86 21.99
CA GLN A 153 31.24 -5.83 21.31
C GLN A 153 30.55 -6.46 20.09
N ARG A 154 29.27 -6.82 20.21
CA ARG A 154 28.48 -7.34 19.07
C ARG A 154 28.38 -6.29 17.96
N HIS A 155 28.09 -5.05 18.31
CA HIS A 155 28.03 -3.94 17.36
C HIS A 155 29.38 -3.73 16.68
N LYS A 156 30.49 -3.68 17.42
CA LYS A 156 31.85 -3.55 16.88
C LYS A 156 32.21 -4.65 15.88
N ARG A 157 31.76 -5.89 16.09
CA ARG A 157 31.97 -6.99 15.12
C ARG A 157 31.24 -6.75 13.81
N ILE A 158 30.01 -6.24 13.87
CA ILE A 158 29.20 -5.94 12.69
C ILE A 158 29.78 -4.72 11.96
N THR A 159 30.04 -3.65 12.70
CA THR A 159 30.46 -2.38 12.14
C THR A 159 31.91 -2.38 11.67
N GLY A 160 32.78 -3.20 12.28
CA GLY A 160 34.18 -3.34 11.86
C GLY A 160 34.33 -3.84 10.43
N ALA A 161 33.43 -4.72 9.96
CA ALA A 161 33.41 -5.13 8.55
C ALA A 161 33.04 -3.97 7.61
N TRP A 162 32.14 -3.09 8.03
CA TRP A 162 31.74 -1.90 7.26
C TRP A 162 32.87 -0.87 7.22
N ASP A 163 33.53 -0.63 8.35
CA ASP A 163 34.66 0.30 8.46
C ASP A 163 35.83 -0.16 7.59
N GLN A 164 36.10 -1.47 7.57
CA GLN A 164 37.13 -2.06 6.72
C GLN A 164 36.81 -1.91 5.23
N ASP A 165 35.56 -2.14 4.81
CA ASP A 165 35.16 -1.96 3.41
C ASP A 165 35.23 -0.47 3.02
N LEU A 166 34.78 0.44 3.89
CA LEU A 166 34.77 1.89 3.64
C LEU A 166 36.16 2.55 3.72
N ALA A 167 37.16 1.89 4.28
CA ALA A 167 38.54 2.39 4.33
C ALA A 167 39.16 2.59 2.93
N GLN A 168 38.61 1.94 1.89
CA GLN A 168 39.08 2.10 0.51
C GLN A 168 38.57 3.39 -0.17
N VAL A 169 37.65 4.13 0.46
CA VAL A 169 37.03 5.33 -0.12
C VAL A 169 38.05 6.48 -0.10
N PRO A 170 38.42 7.06 -1.26
CA PRO A 170 39.40 8.13 -1.30
C PRO A 170 38.92 9.42 -0.62
N GLU A 171 39.89 10.28 -0.28
CA GLU A 171 39.59 11.65 0.14
C GLU A 171 38.90 12.46 -0.95
N LEU A 172 38.24 13.55 -0.55
CA LEU A 172 37.58 14.46 -1.47
C LEU A 172 38.61 15.22 -2.33
N PRO A 173 38.29 15.57 -3.60
CA PRO A 173 39.17 16.38 -4.42
C PRO A 173 39.56 17.71 -3.76
N LYS A 174 40.79 18.19 -3.99
CA LYS A 174 41.31 19.44 -3.39
C LYS A 174 40.44 20.67 -3.68
N ASP A 175 39.74 20.69 -4.80
CA ASP A 175 38.84 21.78 -5.20
C ASP A 175 37.36 21.50 -4.89
N TRP A 176 37.05 20.45 -4.14
CA TRP A 176 35.68 20.02 -3.83
C TRP A 176 34.84 21.13 -3.22
N MET A 177 35.35 21.81 -2.19
CA MET A 177 34.64 22.92 -1.54
C MET A 177 34.28 24.03 -2.54
N ARG A 178 35.22 24.41 -3.41
CA ARG A 178 34.97 25.40 -4.46
C ARG A 178 33.94 24.91 -5.47
N TRP A 179 33.99 23.64 -5.84
CA TRP A 179 33.03 23.05 -6.77
C TRP A 179 31.62 22.98 -6.17
N ILE A 180 31.48 22.57 -4.91
CA ILE A 180 30.20 22.59 -4.19
C ILE A 180 29.62 24.02 -4.19
N ASP A 181 30.45 24.98 -3.80
CA ASP A 181 30.06 26.38 -3.64
C ASP A 181 29.63 27.05 -4.96
N LYS A 182 30.24 26.66 -6.09
CA LYS A 182 30.02 27.30 -7.41
C LYS A 182 29.19 26.50 -8.39
N VAL A 183 29.03 25.20 -8.19
CA VAL A 183 28.40 24.30 -9.18
C VAL A 183 27.26 23.51 -8.57
N ALA A 184 27.45 22.89 -7.40
CA ALA A 184 26.42 22.07 -6.77
C ALA A 184 25.24 22.92 -6.27
N VAL A 185 25.53 23.98 -5.49
CA VAL A 185 24.50 24.93 -5.03
C VAL A 185 24.05 25.80 -6.21
N ARG A 186 22.78 25.66 -6.61
CA ARG A 186 22.23 26.28 -7.83
C ARG A 186 21.66 27.67 -7.57
N GLU A 187 21.21 27.93 -6.35
CA GLU A 187 20.67 29.23 -5.99
C GLU A 187 21.76 30.28 -5.72
N ASN A 188 21.61 31.43 -6.37
CA ASN A 188 22.54 32.53 -6.26
C ASN A 188 21.80 33.87 -6.14
N PHE A 189 22.41 34.84 -5.46
CA PHE A 189 21.78 36.11 -5.13
C PHE A 189 22.60 37.30 -5.61
N ILE A 190 21.92 38.41 -5.82
CA ILE A 190 22.55 39.74 -5.80
C ILE A 190 22.02 40.49 -4.58
N PHE A 191 22.92 40.77 -3.64
CA PHE A 191 22.61 41.61 -2.47
C PHE A 191 22.82 43.07 -2.81
N TYR A 192 21.85 43.92 -2.51
CA TYR A 192 21.93 45.35 -2.81
C TYR A 192 21.40 46.20 -1.67
N ARG A 193 21.96 47.40 -1.51
CA ARG A 193 21.43 48.43 -0.59
C ARG A 193 20.32 49.18 -1.30
N TYR A 194 19.16 49.31 -0.66
CA TYR A 194 18.04 50.06 -1.23
C TYR A 194 18.42 51.54 -1.37
N LYS A 195 18.09 52.13 -2.52
CA LYS A 195 18.16 53.57 -2.78
C LYS A 195 16.88 54.00 -3.51
N ARG A 196 16.33 55.15 -3.12
CA ARG A 196 15.20 55.79 -3.82
C ARG A 196 15.67 56.13 -5.24
N GLY A 197 14.96 55.63 -6.26
CA GLY A 197 15.41 55.69 -7.66
C GLY A 197 16.14 54.44 -8.18
N GLY A 198 16.31 53.39 -7.36
CA GLY A 198 16.92 52.12 -7.76
C GLY A 198 18.39 52.00 -7.37
N ALA A 199 18.80 50.82 -6.91
CA ALA A 199 20.21 50.55 -6.61
C ALA A 199 20.99 50.32 -7.90
N GLN A 200 22.12 51.03 -8.05
CA GLN A 200 22.97 50.95 -9.24
C GLN A 200 23.96 49.78 -9.18
N ASN A 201 24.36 49.34 -7.98
CA ASN A 201 25.33 48.27 -7.76
C ASN A 201 24.81 47.26 -6.73
N GLY A 202 25.30 46.03 -6.81
CA GLY A 202 25.07 44.98 -5.82
C GLY A 202 26.14 43.90 -5.85
N TYR A 203 26.23 43.10 -4.78
CA TYR A 203 27.19 42.01 -4.67
C TYR A 203 26.59 40.70 -5.20
N CYS A 204 27.20 40.12 -6.23
CA CYS A 204 26.78 38.84 -6.79
C CYS A 204 27.48 37.67 -6.08
N THR A 205 26.70 36.76 -5.50
CA THR A 205 27.22 35.61 -4.75
C THR A 205 27.85 34.53 -5.65
N PHE A 206 27.55 34.55 -6.95
CA PHE A 206 28.14 33.60 -7.90
C PHE A 206 29.57 34.01 -8.28
N CYS A 207 29.73 35.20 -8.89
CA CYS A 207 31.05 35.68 -9.31
C CYS A 207 31.88 36.27 -8.16
N GLY A 208 31.27 36.53 -6.99
CA GLY A 208 31.95 37.03 -5.79
C GLY A 208 32.46 38.47 -5.93
N LYS A 209 31.76 39.29 -6.71
CA LYS A 209 32.17 40.67 -7.00
C LYS A 209 30.99 41.62 -6.86
N GLU A 210 31.31 42.89 -6.62
CA GLU A 210 30.35 43.96 -6.83
C GLU A 210 30.11 44.14 -8.34
N VAL A 211 28.84 44.22 -8.74
CA VAL A 211 28.40 44.23 -10.12
C VAL A 211 27.35 45.33 -10.33
N PRO A 212 27.29 45.95 -11.52
CA PRO A 212 26.21 46.88 -11.84
C PRO A 212 24.89 46.14 -11.95
N ILE A 213 23.81 46.81 -11.54
CA ILE A 213 22.43 46.34 -11.66
C ILE A 213 21.77 47.10 -12.80
N SER A 214 21.36 46.39 -13.84
CA SER A 214 20.59 46.95 -14.94
C SER A 214 19.10 47.01 -14.59
N GLY A 215 18.49 48.19 -14.69
CA GLY A 215 17.08 48.43 -14.36
C GLY A 215 16.79 48.49 -12.86
N HIS A 216 15.51 48.46 -12.47
CA HIS A 216 15.10 48.53 -11.07
C HIS A 216 15.09 47.13 -10.39
N PRO A 217 15.94 46.91 -9.36
CA PRO A 217 15.90 45.69 -8.57
C PRO A 217 14.78 45.74 -7.51
N TYR A 218 13.99 44.66 -7.43
CA TYR A 218 13.02 44.44 -6.36
C TYR A 218 13.43 43.22 -5.54
N HIS A 219 13.16 43.26 -4.24
CA HIS A 219 13.43 42.11 -3.36
C HIS A 219 12.67 40.88 -3.86
N ASN A 220 13.36 39.73 -3.96
CA ASN A 220 12.89 38.46 -4.54
C ASN A 220 12.65 38.44 -6.05
N LYS A 221 12.98 39.50 -6.79
CA LYS A 221 12.92 39.49 -8.25
C LYS A 221 14.00 38.55 -8.82
N LYS A 222 13.61 37.65 -9.72
CA LYS A 222 14.55 36.84 -10.51
C LYS A 222 15.22 37.71 -11.57
N GLY A 223 16.49 37.46 -11.84
CA GLY A 223 17.26 38.20 -12.82
C GLY A 223 18.52 37.46 -13.24
N ARG A 224 19.41 38.17 -13.91
CA ARG A 224 20.75 37.70 -14.28
C ARG A 224 21.78 38.72 -13.86
N CYS A 225 22.94 38.25 -13.44
CA CYS A 225 24.08 39.13 -13.17
C CYS A 225 24.56 39.79 -14.46
N ALA A 226 24.76 41.11 -14.47
CA ALA A 226 25.27 41.83 -15.64
C ALA A 226 26.68 41.37 -16.08
N CYS A 227 27.53 40.93 -15.13
CA CYS A 227 28.90 40.50 -15.42
C CYS A 227 28.98 39.02 -15.82
N CYS A 228 28.47 38.11 -14.98
CA CYS A 228 28.61 36.66 -15.22
C CYS A 228 27.40 36.01 -15.91
N ARG A 229 26.32 36.77 -16.14
CA ARG A 229 25.06 36.32 -16.76
C ARG A 229 24.34 35.16 -16.04
N HIS A 230 24.85 34.75 -14.89
CA HIS A 230 24.29 33.68 -14.08
C HIS A 230 22.89 34.08 -13.57
N PRO A 231 21.91 33.16 -13.59
CA PRO A 231 20.61 33.39 -12.97
C PRO A 231 20.76 33.68 -11.47
N ILE A 232 20.08 34.73 -10.98
CA ILE A 232 20.13 35.16 -9.59
C ILE A 232 18.76 35.61 -9.09
N VAL A 233 18.63 35.75 -7.78
CA VAL A 233 17.51 36.44 -7.13
C VAL A 233 18.02 37.68 -6.40
N PHE A 234 17.39 38.83 -6.62
CA PHE A 234 17.75 40.07 -5.94
C PHE A 234 17.30 40.08 -4.48
N LYS A 235 18.20 40.43 -3.56
CA LYS A 235 17.95 40.51 -2.12
C LYS A 235 18.34 41.89 -1.59
N ALA A 236 17.36 42.70 -1.25
CA ALA A 236 17.59 43.99 -0.59
C ALA A 236 18.13 43.75 0.84
N LEU A 237 19.31 44.28 1.18
CA LEU A 237 19.98 44.04 2.47
C LEU A 237 19.12 44.41 3.68
N GLY A 238 18.37 45.53 3.63
CA GLY A 238 17.48 45.95 4.72
C GLY A 238 16.23 45.09 4.92
N ARG A 239 15.90 44.21 3.97
CA ARG A 239 14.77 43.26 4.05
C ARG A 239 15.23 41.81 4.16
N ALA A 240 16.48 41.52 3.81
CA ALA A 240 17.04 40.19 3.86
C ALA A 240 17.33 39.83 5.32
N GLY A 241 16.61 38.83 5.83
CA GLY A 241 16.91 38.19 7.11
C GLY A 241 17.84 36.99 6.92
N TYR A 242 17.57 35.93 7.68
CA TYR A 242 18.17 34.63 7.46
C TYR A 242 17.70 34.04 6.12
N ILE A 243 18.64 33.58 5.29
CA ILE A 243 18.34 32.91 4.01
C ILE A 243 19.10 31.58 3.98
N ARG A 244 18.38 30.50 3.69
CA ARG A 244 18.94 29.18 3.40
C ARG A 244 18.47 28.80 2.00
N THR A 245 19.39 28.40 1.12
CA THR A 245 19.03 27.90 -0.21
C THR A 245 18.30 26.55 -0.11
N GLU A 246 17.66 26.12 -1.19
CA GLU A 246 17.23 24.73 -1.32
C GLU A 246 18.41 23.75 -1.18
N LYS A 247 18.07 22.52 -0.79
CA LYS A 247 19.02 21.41 -0.73
C LYS A 247 19.22 20.84 -2.14
N ASP A 248 20.43 20.99 -2.65
CA ASP A 248 20.83 20.47 -3.95
C ASP A 248 21.63 19.18 -3.80
N TYR A 249 21.26 18.14 -4.55
CA TYR A 249 22.05 16.91 -4.59
C TYR A 249 23.32 17.10 -5.42
N ALA A 250 24.38 16.42 -5.00
CA ALA A 250 25.67 16.41 -5.68
C ALA A 250 26.32 15.02 -5.61
N TYR A 251 27.03 14.68 -6.67
CA TYR A 251 27.59 13.35 -6.87
C TYR A 251 29.07 13.40 -7.18
N LEU A 252 29.81 12.43 -6.64
CA LEU A 252 31.23 12.22 -6.90
C LEU A 252 31.49 10.75 -7.18
N ILE A 253 32.10 10.47 -8.32
CA ILE A 253 32.52 9.12 -8.71
C ILE A 253 34.04 9.05 -8.63
N GLN A 254 34.58 8.12 -7.85
CA GLN A 254 36.02 7.93 -7.64
C GLN A 254 36.41 6.47 -7.74
N ARG A 255 37.61 6.19 -8.24
CA ARG A 255 38.20 4.84 -8.21
C ARG A 255 38.51 4.44 -6.77
N CYS A 256 38.22 3.21 -6.41
CA CYS A 256 38.63 2.59 -5.15
C CYS A 256 39.32 1.25 -5.41
N LYS A 257 39.74 0.54 -4.35
CA LYS A 257 40.49 -0.71 -4.48
C LYS A 257 39.71 -1.75 -5.31
N ASP A 258 38.44 -1.95 -4.99
CA ASP A 258 37.63 -3.03 -5.58
C ASP A 258 37.01 -2.64 -6.93
N GLY A 259 36.89 -1.35 -7.21
CA GLY A 259 36.31 -0.84 -8.45
C GLY A 259 36.14 0.67 -8.38
N PHE A 260 34.92 1.14 -8.16
CA PHE A 260 34.64 2.55 -7.94
C PHE A 260 33.60 2.78 -6.86
N VAL A 261 33.66 3.95 -6.23
CA VAL A 261 32.66 4.43 -5.28
C VAL A 261 31.91 5.60 -5.91
N LEU A 262 30.58 5.52 -5.84
CA LEU A 262 29.66 6.61 -6.08
C LEU A 262 29.27 7.20 -4.72
N ARG A 263 29.53 8.49 -4.54
CA ARG A 263 29.30 9.22 -3.28
C ARG A 263 28.23 10.27 -3.52
N GLU A 264 27.29 10.36 -2.60
CA GLU A 264 26.15 11.27 -2.69
C GLU A 264 26.15 12.25 -1.55
N PHE A 265 25.89 13.50 -1.91
CA PHE A 265 25.90 14.64 -1.02
C PHE A 265 24.63 15.44 -1.23
N TRP A 266 24.16 16.09 -0.18
CA TRP A 266 23.34 17.28 -0.34
C TRP A 266 24.16 18.50 0.05
N ALA A 267 23.93 19.60 -0.66
CA ALA A 267 24.62 20.85 -0.49
C ALA A 267 23.63 22.00 -0.42
N GLU A 268 23.95 22.99 0.39
CA GLU A 268 23.15 24.21 0.55
C GLU A 268 24.06 25.36 0.97
N ARG A 269 23.52 26.57 0.99
CA ARG A 269 24.23 27.73 1.50
C ARG A 269 23.36 28.52 2.46
N THR A 270 23.96 28.90 3.57
CA THR A 270 23.30 29.68 4.62
C THR A 270 23.88 31.07 4.70
N TYR A 271 22.98 32.06 4.74
CA TYR A 271 23.26 33.47 4.87
C TYR A 271 22.65 33.98 6.18
N TRP A 272 23.51 34.36 7.12
CA TRP A 272 23.10 34.97 8.40
C TRP A 272 22.91 36.47 8.21
N LYS A 273 21.90 37.04 8.88
CA LYS A 273 21.54 38.47 8.76
C LYS A 273 22.76 39.39 8.98
N ASP A 274 23.55 39.11 10.02
CA ASP A 274 24.68 39.94 10.43
C ASP A 274 25.95 39.73 9.58
N SER A 275 25.96 38.71 8.72
CA SER A 275 27.09 38.37 7.85
C SER A 275 26.81 38.65 6.37
N LEU A 276 25.64 39.19 6.02
CA LEU A 276 25.30 39.51 4.64
C LEU A 276 26.31 40.50 4.04
N PRO A 277 26.76 40.29 2.79
CA PRO A 277 26.30 39.30 1.80
C PRO A 277 27.05 37.96 1.81
N SER A 278 27.91 37.70 2.80
CA SER A 278 28.70 36.49 2.92
C SER A 278 27.84 35.30 3.36
N GLY A 279 27.88 34.23 2.57
CA GLY A 279 27.22 32.96 2.89
C GLY A 279 28.25 31.88 3.19
N LYS A 280 27.88 30.91 4.03
CA LYS A 280 28.70 29.71 4.30
C LYS A 280 28.08 28.52 3.55
N PRO A 281 28.80 27.88 2.61
CA PRO A 281 28.34 26.63 2.01
C PRO A 281 28.42 25.52 3.07
N TYR A 282 27.42 24.66 3.06
CA TYR A 282 27.37 23.45 3.86
C TYR A 282 27.07 22.27 2.93
N TRP A 283 27.73 21.14 3.15
CA TRP A 283 27.43 19.91 2.46
C TRP A 283 27.57 18.74 3.42
N HIS A 284 26.82 17.68 3.14
CA HIS A 284 26.88 16.46 3.92
C HIS A 284 26.83 15.26 2.98
N GLU A 285 27.84 14.39 3.11
CA GLU A 285 27.84 13.09 2.46
C GLU A 285 26.91 12.17 3.23
N PHE A 286 25.89 11.63 2.58
CA PHE A 286 24.88 10.80 3.25
C PHE A 286 24.82 9.38 2.70
N ARG A 287 25.41 9.11 1.53
CA ARG A 287 25.40 7.78 0.90
C ARG A 287 26.69 7.50 0.12
N ARG A 288 27.13 6.23 0.19
CA ARG A 288 28.24 5.66 -0.56
C ARG A 288 27.80 4.34 -1.16
N SER A 289 28.05 4.14 -2.44
CA SER A 289 27.80 2.86 -3.13
C SER A 289 29.08 2.43 -3.83
N ILE A 290 29.65 1.32 -3.37
CA ILE A 290 30.85 0.70 -3.94
C ILE A 290 30.38 -0.31 -5.00
N TYR A 291 30.86 -0.12 -6.22
CA TYR A 291 30.64 -1.00 -7.36
C TYR A 291 31.92 -1.80 -7.58
N ASP A 292 31.85 -3.08 -7.23
CA ASP A 292 32.94 -4.02 -7.37
C ASP A 292 33.10 -4.44 -8.85
N ARG A 293 34.33 -4.79 -9.25
CA ARG A 293 34.61 -5.43 -10.56
C ARG A 293 33.86 -6.75 -10.74
N SER A 294 33.48 -7.43 -9.66
CA SER A 294 32.62 -8.63 -9.70
C SER A 294 31.17 -8.34 -10.11
N GLY A 295 30.73 -7.08 -10.05
CA GLY A 295 29.34 -6.66 -10.28
C GLY A 295 28.48 -6.60 -9.01
N GLU A 296 29.03 -6.95 -7.85
CA GLU A 296 28.44 -6.70 -6.54
C GLU A 296 28.35 -5.18 -6.26
N ILE A 297 27.26 -4.75 -5.62
CA ILE A 297 27.07 -3.37 -5.19
C ILE A 297 26.86 -3.37 -3.69
N ARG A 298 27.73 -2.67 -2.96
CA ARG A 298 27.66 -2.53 -1.50
C ARG A 298 27.38 -1.07 -1.17
N SER A 299 26.24 -0.82 -0.55
CA SER A 299 25.77 0.54 -0.27
C SER A 299 25.76 0.81 1.23
N TYR A 300 26.11 2.04 1.59
CA TYR A 300 26.18 2.52 2.97
C TYR A 300 25.53 3.89 3.04
N TYR A 301 24.84 4.16 4.15
CA TYR A 301 24.27 5.47 4.43
C TYR A 301 24.73 5.99 5.79
N TRP A 302 24.80 7.31 5.94
CA TRP A 302 25.14 7.95 7.21
C TRP A 302 23.89 8.10 8.07
N GLY A 303 23.89 7.54 9.27
CA GLY A 303 22.71 7.54 10.13
C GLY A 303 22.98 7.07 11.56
N VAL A 304 21.92 7.04 12.38
CA VAL A 304 22.00 6.60 13.78
C VAL A 304 21.89 5.08 13.87
N TYR A 305 22.98 4.41 14.22
CA TYR A 305 23.04 2.96 14.36
C TYR A 305 22.54 2.54 15.75
N CYS A 306 21.51 1.70 15.77
CA CYS A 306 20.93 1.11 16.99
C CYS A 306 20.64 2.14 18.11
N GLN A 307 20.26 3.37 17.75
CA GLN A 307 19.98 4.49 18.67
C GLN A 307 21.14 4.87 19.60
N ARG A 308 22.39 4.59 19.21
CA ARG A 308 23.58 4.85 20.04
C ARG A 308 24.52 5.89 19.46
N GLU A 309 24.90 5.72 18.21
CA GLU A 309 25.91 6.56 17.57
C GLU A 309 25.56 6.85 16.11
N THR A 310 26.03 7.99 15.60
CA THR A 310 25.88 8.35 14.19
C THR A 310 27.11 7.89 13.41
N ARG A 311 26.92 7.03 12.41
CA ARG A 311 28.00 6.44 11.62
C ARG A 311 27.52 5.97 10.24
N TRP A 312 28.44 5.39 9.45
CA TRP A 312 28.10 4.65 8.25
C TRP A 312 27.45 3.31 8.60
N ILE A 313 26.31 3.03 7.98
CA ILE A 313 25.49 1.83 8.19
C ILE A 313 25.28 1.16 6.85
N SER A 314 25.41 -0.17 6.81
CA SER A 314 25.08 -0.96 5.61
C SER A 314 23.63 -0.72 5.21
N GLY A 315 23.43 -0.41 3.94
CA GLY A 315 22.13 -0.21 3.30
C GLY A 315 21.98 -1.09 2.06
N ASN A 316 20.89 -0.86 1.33
CA ASN A 316 20.61 -1.57 0.08
C ASN A 316 21.06 -0.74 -1.12
N PRO A 317 21.50 -1.39 -2.22
CA PRO A 317 21.72 -0.72 -3.51
C PRO A 317 20.49 0.03 -4.01
N CYS A 318 20.70 1.05 -4.84
CA CYS A 318 19.59 1.74 -5.50
C CYS A 318 18.75 0.77 -6.31
N TYR A 319 17.44 0.84 -6.09
CA TYR A 319 16.50 0.04 -6.84
C TYR A 319 16.08 0.76 -8.12
N TYR A 320 16.10 0.07 -9.25
CA TYR A 320 15.79 0.66 -10.57
C TYR A 320 14.36 1.21 -10.67
N SER A 321 13.45 0.88 -9.74
CA SER A 321 12.10 1.47 -9.66
C SER A 321 11.94 2.54 -8.56
N TYR A 322 13.00 2.86 -7.82
CA TYR A 322 12.98 3.93 -6.81
C TYR A 322 12.54 5.26 -7.44
N CYS A 323 11.49 5.88 -6.91
CA CYS A 323 10.86 7.08 -7.47
C CYS A 323 11.28 8.38 -6.79
N GLY A 324 12.26 8.35 -5.88
CA GLY A 324 12.77 9.57 -5.25
C GLY A 324 13.53 10.43 -6.25
N ASN A 325 13.20 11.72 -6.30
CA ASN A 325 13.90 12.68 -7.14
C ASN A 325 15.15 13.21 -6.42
N GLN A 326 16.27 12.51 -6.59
CA GLN A 326 17.58 12.90 -6.03
C GLN A 326 18.51 13.48 -7.10
N THR A 327 17.97 13.99 -8.21
CA THR A 327 18.80 14.49 -9.31
C THR A 327 19.69 15.67 -8.89
N GLY A 328 20.95 15.63 -9.31
CA GLY A 328 21.97 16.54 -8.81
C GLY A 328 23.12 16.75 -9.78
N ARG A 329 24.03 17.67 -9.45
CA ARG A 329 25.24 17.91 -10.27
C ARG A 329 26.27 16.81 -10.01
N VAL A 330 26.95 16.35 -11.07
CA VAL A 330 28.04 15.37 -10.95
C VAL A 330 29.40 16.05 -11.12
N TYR A 331 30.34 15.74 -10.24
CA TYR A 331 31.70 16.28 -10.30
C TYR A 331 32.44 15.74 -11.53
N GLY A 332 32.74 16.64 -12.47
CA GLY A 332 33.16 16.25 -13.81
C GLY A 332 34.62 15.86 -13.98
N LYS A 333 35.55 16.29 -13.10
CA LYS A 333 36.99 16.11 -13.35
C LYS A 333 37.45 14.66 -13.28
N SER A 334 36.78 13.81 -12.50
CA SER A 334 37.09 12.38 -12.46
C SER A 334 36.49 11.62 -13.66
N LEU A 335 35.41 12.09 -14.27
CA LEU A 335 34.64 11.31 -15.25
C LEU A 335 35.44 10.85 -16.48
N PRO A 336 36.33 11.65 -17.11
CA PRO A 336 37.08 11.19 -18.28
C PRO A 336 37.93 9.95 -18.02
N CYS A 337 38.59 9.86 -16.85
CA CYS A 337 39.42 8.71 -16.50
C CYS A 337 38.59 7.49 -16.07
N MET A 338 37.35 7.71 -15.58
CA MET A 338 36.40 6.64 -15.25
C MET A 338 35.77 6.06 -16.54
N GLU A 339 35.46 6.90 -17.53
CA GLU A 339 34.87 6.49 -18.84
C GLU A 339 35.75 5.46 -19.57
N GLN A 340 37.07 5.59 -19.45
CA GLN A 340 38.04 4.72 -20.12
C GLN A 340 38.20 3.34 -19.48
N LYS A 341 37.75 3.16 -18.23
CA LYS A 341 37.95 1.94 -17.46
C LYS A 341 36.66 1.48 -16.78
N GLU A 342 36.38 1.96 -15.56
CA GLU A 342 35.30 1.42 -14.72
C GLU A 342 33.89 1.67 -15.26
N LEU A 343 33.70 2.77 -15.99
CA LEU A 343 32.41 3.14 -16.60
C LEU A 343 32.36 2.85 -18.10
N PHE A 344 33.34 2.14 -18.64
CA PHE A 344 33.40 1.80 -20.05
C PHE A 344 32.15 1.00 -20.47
N GLY A 345 31.53 1.39 -21.59
CA GLY A 345 30.33 0.71 -22.11
C GLY A 345 29.04 0.98 -21.34
N THR A 346 29.05 1.81 -20.30
CA THR A 346 27.82 2.17 -19.56
C THR A 346 27.04 3.31 -20.19
N GLY A 347 27.69 4.17 -20.99
CA GLY A 347 27.11 5.41 -21.51
C GLY A 347 26.93 6.53 -20.48
N LEU A 348 27.19 6.29 -19.18
CA LEU A 348 26.90 7.24 -18.09
C LEU A 348 27.61 8.59 -18.26
N VAL A 349 28.89 8.59 -18.65
CA VAL A 349 29.65 9.85 -18.78
C VAL A 349 29.11 10.71 -19.93
N GLN A 350 28.68 10.08 -21.02
CA GLN A 350 28.03 10.76 -22.14
C GLN A 350 26.66 11.29 -21.72
N TRP A 351 25.90 10.50 -20.96
CA TRP A 351 24.62 10.90 -20.38
C TRP A 351 24.77 12.13 -19.47
N ILE A 352 25.76 12.17 -18.58
CA ILE A 352 26.03 13.31 -17.69
C ILE A 352 26.38 14.57 -18.48
N ARG A 353 27.10 14.46 -19.62
CA ARG A 353 27.44 15.61 -20.47
C ARG A 353 26.19 16.28 -21.06
N THR A 354 25.17 15.50 -21.43
CA THR A 354 23.90 16.04 -21.96
C THR A 354 22.85 16.33 -20.87
N HIS A 355 22.93 15.63 -19.74
CA HIS A 355 22.04 15.74 -18.58
C HIS A 355 22.86 16.07 -17.32
N PRO A 356 23.34 17.31 -17.18
CA PRO A 356 24.30 17.66 -16.13
C PRO A 356 23.67 17.70 -14.72
N VAL A 357 22.33 17.66 -14.64
CA VAL A 357 21.57 17.42 -13.41
C VAL A 357 20.90 16.06 -13.56
N THR A 358 21.45 15.05 -12.90
CA THR A 358 20.99 13.66 -13.02
C THR A 358 21.34 12.86 -11.77
N ASP A 359 20.76 11.68 -11.64
CA ASP A 359 21.09 10.72 -10.60
C ASP A 359 21.90 9.58 -11.26
N PRO A 360 23.24 9.57 -11.11
CA PRO A 360 24.09 8.53 -11.67
C PRO A 360 23.86 7.15 -11.03
N GLU A 361 23.42 7.08 -9.77
CA GLU A 361 23.16 5.79 -9.10
C GLU A 361 21.91 5.15 -9.71
N LYS A 362 20.84 5.95 -9.89
CA LYS A 362 19.64 5.54 -10.60
C LYS A 362 19.92 5.14 -12.04
N TYR A 363 20.76 5.90 -12.75
CA TYR A 363 21.17 5.55 -14.12
C TYR A 363 21.81 4.17 -14.17
N LEU A 364 22.78 3.89 -13.30
CA LEU A 364 23.45 2.59 -13.25
C LEU A 364 22.50 1.47 -12.86
N ALA A 365 21.55 1.71 -11.96
CA ALA A 365 20.52 0.73 -11.60
C ALA A 365 19.61 0.36 -12.79
N VAL A 366 19.14 1.36 -13.54
CA VAL A 366 18.32 1.14 -14.75
C VAL A 366 19.15 0.48 -15.85
N TRP A 367 20.39 0.93 -16.07
CA TRP A 367 21.30 0.34 -17.05
C TRP A 367 21.61 -1.14 -16.74
N LYS A 368 21.87 -1.48 -15.46
CA LYS A 368 22.09 -2.88 -15.03
C LYS A 368 20.86 -3.76 -15.32
N ARG A 369 19.65 -3.23 -15.16
CA ARG A 369 18.38 -3.92 -15.45
C ARG A 369 18.09 -4.04 -16.95
N MET A 370 18.39 -2.99 -17.72
CA MET A 370 18.08 -2.89 -19.14
C MET A 370 19.15 -2.03 -19.87
N PRO A 371 20.29 -2.62 -20.28
CA PRO A 371 21.37 -1.87 -20.92
C PRO A 371 20.97 -1.17 -22.22
N LYS A 372 19.91 -1.67 -22.89
CA LYS A 372 19.37 -1.11 -24.15
C LYS A 372 18.80 0.30 -23.98
N MET A 373 18.56 0.75 -22.75
CA MET A 373 18.20 2.13 -22.44
C MET A 373 19.21 3.15 -23.03
N GLU A 374 20.50 2.79 -23.07
CA GLU A 374 21.54 3.64 -23.67
C GLU A 374 21.30 3.84 -25.17
N GLN A 375 20.97 2.77 -25.89
CA GLN A 375 20.68 2.85 -27.33
C GLN A 375 19.37 3.61 -27.58
N ILE A 376 18.33 3.40 -26.77
CA ILE A 376 17.05 4.12 -26.84
C ILE A 376 17.29 5.63 -26.74
N TRP A 377 18.09 6.05 -25.74
CA TRP A 377 18.48 7.44 -25.57
C TRP A 377 19.27 7.97 -26.77
N LYS A 378 20.32 7.26 -27.19
CA LYS A 378 21.18 7.67 -28.32
C LYS A 378 20.45 7.72 -29.65
N ALA A 379 19.34 6.99 -29.80
CA ALA A 379 18.51 7.01 -30.99
C ALA A 379 17.48 8.15 -31.00
N ASP A 380 17.54 9.07 -30.03
CA ASP A 380 16.68 10.25 -29.93
C ASP A 380 15.19 9.90 -29.79
N LEU A 381 14.91 9.01 -28.82
CA LEU A 381 13.56 8.64 -28.39
C LEU A 381 13.30 9.18 -26.97
N PRO A 382 13.06 10.49 -26.78
CA PRO A 382 13.06 11.10 -25.45
C PRO A 382 11.89 10.64 -24.57
N ARG A 383 10.69 10.40 -25.12
CA ARG A 383 9.57 9.85 -24.35
C ARG A 383 9.87 8.45 -23.82
N LEU A 384 10.32 7.55 -24.70
CA LEU A 384 10.69 6.19 -24.31
C LEU A 384 11.91 6.17 -23.36
N THR A 385 12.87 7.09 -23.54
CA THR A 385 14.01 7.27 -22.63
C THR A 385 13.52 7.63 -21.23
N LYS A 386 12.56 8.55 -21.10
CA LYS A 386 11.96 8.91 -19.82
C LYS A 386 11.30 7.70 -19.15
N GLU A 387 10.54 6.91 -19.92
CA GLU A 387 9.89 5.69 -19.44
C GLU A 387 10.89 4.60 -19.03
N CYS A 388 12.11 4.59 -19.54
CA CYS A 388 13.16 3.69 -19.04
C CYS A 388 13.43 3.92 -17.55
N PHE A 389 13.31 5.15 -17.04
CA PHE A 389 13.56 5.48 -15.64
C PHE A 389 12.29 5.43 -14.76
N GLU A 390 11.12 5.73 -15.33
CA GLU A 390 9.84 5.75 -14.61
C GLU A 390 9.14 4.38 -14.60
N HIS A 391 9.22 3.64 -15.70
CA HIS A 391 8.52 2.38 -15.97
C HIS A 391 9.46 1.36 -16.63
N CYS A 392 10.64 1.16 -16.03
CA CYS A 392 11.73 0.35 -16.59
C CYS A 392 11.28 -1.04 -17.06
N ASP A 393 10.48 -1.77 -16.27
CA ASP A 393 10.04 -3.12 -16.63
C ASP A 393 9.07 -3.11 -17.81
N SER A 394 8.17 -2.11 -17.91
CA SER A 394 7.26 -1.95 -19.03
C SER A 394 8.02 -1.77 -20.35
N VAL A 395 9.05 -0.93 -20.38
CA VAL A 395 9.90 -0.75 -21.57
C VAL A 395 10.66 -2.04 -21.89
N ARG A 396 11.22 -2.69 -20.86
CA ARG A 396 12.00 -3.92 -21.01
C ARG A 396 11.17 -5.05 -21.63
N GLU A 397 9.93 -5.22 -21.21
CA GLU A 397 9.00 -6.20 -21.77
C GLU A 397 8.65 -5.92 -23.24
N ARG A 398 8.77 -4.67 -23.71
CA ARG A 398 8.60 -4.32 -25.12
C ARG A 398 9.85 -4.54 -25.96
N ILE A 399 11.00 -4.90 -25.38
CA ILE A 399 12.19 -5.27 -26.15
C ILE A 399 12.05 -6.75 -26.53
N LEU A 400 11.51 -7.02 -27.72
CA LEU A 400 11.22 -8.38 -28.19
C LEU A 400 12.47 -9.23 -28.40
N TYR A 401 13.58 -8.61 -28.83
CA TYR A 401 14.83 -9.32 -29.14
C TYR A 401 16.01 -8.68 -28.39
N PRO A 402 16.17 -8.94 -27.08
CA PRO A 402 17.16 -8.26 -26.24
C PRO A 402 18.61 -8.56 -26.61
N ASN A 403 18.87 -9.64 -27.36
CA ASN A 403 20.22 -10.01 -27.81
C ASN A 403 20.60 -9.36 -29.16
N GLU A 404 19.66 -8.70 -29.85
CA GLU A 404 19.95 -7.99 -31.10
C GLU A 404 20.83 -6.77 -30.85
N THR A 405 21.83 -6.58 -31.71
CA THR A 405 22.80 -5.48 -31.60
C THR A 405 22.20 -4.16 -32.07
N ARG A 406 21.35 -4.19 -33.10
CA ARG A 406 20.70 -3.01 -33.68
C ARG A 406 19.38 -2.74 -32.96
N LEU A 407 19.25 -1.55 -32.34
CA LEU A 407 18.04 -1.13 -31.61
C LEU A 407 16.74 -1.38 -32.39
N ILE A 408 16.69 -1.04 -33.68
CA ILE A 408 15.49 -1.22 -34.52
C ILE A 408 15.03 -2.68 -34.51
N ARG A 409 15.97 -3.63 -34.59
CA ARG A 409 15.69 -5.07 -34.51
C ARG A 409 15.34 -5.50 -33.10
N ALA A 410 16.06 -4.98 -32.09
CA ALA A 410 15.78 -5.30 -30.68
C ALA A 410 14.35 -4.91 -30.27
N LEU A 411 13.88 -3.75 -30.74
CA LEU A 411 12.50 -3.29 -30.57
C LEU A 411 11.49 -4.02 -31.47
N GLY A 412 11.95 -4.95 -32.31
CA GLY A 412 11.10 -5.69 -33.23
C GLY A 412 10.50 -4.87 -34.36
N LEU A 413 11.07 -3.70 -34.71
CA LEU A 413 10.55 -2.80 -35.74
C LEU A 413 11.29 -2.96 -37.09
N ASP A 414 10.84 -2.23 -38.10
CA ASP A 414 11.56 -1.98 -39.36
C ASP A 414 11.87 -0.47 -39.49
N GLY A 415 12.60 -0.08 -40.55
CA GLY A 415 13.02 1.31 -40.76
C GLY A 415 11.85 2.31 -40.78
N PRO A 416 10.80 2.11 -41.59
CA PRO A 416 9.62 2.98 -41.61
C PRO A 416 8.95 3.13 -40.24
N LYS A 417 8.69 2.04 -39.52
CA LYS A 417 8.02 2.08 -38.22
C LYS A 417 8.89 2.74 -37.14
N PHE A 418 10.19 2.51 -37.17
CA PHE A 418 11.13 3.18 -36.27
C PHE A 418 11.15 4.70 -36.50
N ARG A 419 11.14 5.16 -37.76
CA ARG A 419 11.03 6.59 -38.09
C ARG A 419 9.72 7.17 -37.57
N ARG A 420 8.62 6.43 -37.71
CA ARG A 420 7.30 6.84 -37.21
C ARG A 420 7.29 6.98 -35.68
N LEU A 421 7.87 6.01 -34.95
CA LEU A 421 8.02 6.08 -33.48
C LEU A 421 8.74 7.36 -33.04
N ARG A 422 9.81 7.73 -33.76
CA ARG A 422 10.56 8.96 -33.48
C ARG A 422 9.75 10.22 -33.80
N GLN A 423 9.04 10.26 -34.92
CA GLN A 423 8.23 11.40 -35.34
C GLN A 423 7.09 11.71 -34.38
N ILE A 424 6.44 10.67 -33.82
CA ILE A 424 5.34 10.85 -32.86
C ILE A 424 5.82 11.01 -31.41
N ASN A 425 7.15 10.98 -31.17
CA ASN A 425 7.75 10.91 -29.84
C ASN A 425 7.08 9.84 -28.96
N GLY A 426 7.00 8.62 -29.51
CA GLY A 426 6.12 7.58 -29.00
C GLY A 426 6.55 7.01 -27.65
N ASP A 427 5.54 6.60 -26.88
CA ASP A 427 5.66 5.88 -25.61
C ASP A 427 5.75 4.35 -25.81
N THR A 428 5.80 3.61 -24.70
CA THR A 428 5.79 2.15 -24.67
C THR A 428 4.56 1.54 -25.38
N GLU A 429 3.41 2.21 -25.34
CA GLU A 429 2.19 1.75 -26.01
C GLU A 429 2.24 2.01 -27.52
N ASP A 430 2.74 3.17 -27.95
CA ASP A 430 2.99 3.45 -29.37
C ASP A 430 3.96 2.43 -29.98
N LEU A 431 5.01 2.06 -29.24
CA LEU A 431 5.91 0.98 -29.62
C LEU A 431 5.18 -0.36 -29.79
N ALA A 432 4.32 -0.72 -28.83
CA ALA A 432 3.55 -1.96 -28.88
C ALA A 432 2.63 -2.03 -30.11
N TRP A 433 1.99 -0.91 -30.43
CA TRP A 433 1.16 -0.78 -31.61
C TRP A 433 1.93 -0.94 -32.92
N LEU A 434 3.12 -0.33 -33.03
CA LEU A 434 3.98 -0.46 -34.20
C LEU A 434 4.57 -1.88 -34.34
N GLN A 435 4.81 -2.57 -33.23
CA GLN A 435 5.17 -3.98 -33.23
C GLN A 435 4.03 -4.84 -33.78
N LEU A 436 2.79 -4.56 -33.36
CA LEU A 436 1.61 -5.25 -33.88
C LEU A 436 1.42 -5.02 -35.38
N GLU A 437 1.52 -3.76 -35.82
CA GLU A 437 1.46 -3.39 -37.25
C GLU A 437 2.47 -4.18 -38.10
N LYS A 438 3.67 -4.44 -37.57
CA LYS A 438 4.67 -5.28 -38.25
C LYS A 438 4.28 -6.75 -38.26
N ARG A 439 3.77 -7.27 -37.14
CA ARG A 439 3.39 -8.68 -37.00
C ARG A 439 2.24 -9.07 -37.93
N THR A 440 1.22 -8.22 -38.03
CA THR A 440 0.02 -8.47 -38.86
C THR A 440 0.18 -7.98 -40.30
N ASN A 441 1.22 -7.20 -40.58
CA ASN A 441 1.42 -6.49 -41.85
C ASN A 441 0.22 -5.58 -42.24
N GLN A 442 -0.51 -5.08 -41.24
CA GLN A 442 -1.67 -4.21 -41.43
C GLN A 442 -1.40 -2.82 -40.87
N ARG A 443 -1.36 -1.82 -41.74
CA ARG A 443 -1.11 -0.42 -41.36
C ARG A 443 -2.20 0.10 -40.42
N ILE A 444 -1.80 0.67 -39.28
CA ILE A 444 -2.71 1.30 -38.33
C ILE A 444 -2.65 2.82 -38.52
N PRO A 445 -3.71 3.50 -38.99
CA PRO A 445 -3.71 4.96 -39.17
C PRO A 445 -3.58 5.72 -37.85
N ASP A 446 -3.02 6.94 -37.88
CA ASP A 446 -2.83 7.75 -36.67
C ASP A 446 -4.16 8.11 -35.98
N GLU A 447 -5.24 8.28 -36.74
CA GLU A 447 -6.58 8.50 -36.20
C GLU A 447 -7.06 7.32 -35.34
N LEU A 448 -6.76 6.10 -35.79
CA LEU A 448 -7.09 4.88 -35.05
C LEU A 448 -6.27 4.79 -33.75
N PHE A 449 -4.98 5.17 -33.75
CA PHE A 449 -4.20 5.27 -32.52
C PHE A 449 -4.80 6.23 -31.49
N ARG A 450 -5.23 7.41 -31.93
CA ARG A 450 -5.86 8.39 -31.02
C ARG A 450 -7.16 7.83 -30.44
N TRP A 451 -7.96 7.15 -31.25
CA TRP A 451 -9.19 6.51 -30.79
C TRP A 451 -8.93 5.38 -29.78
N LEU A 452 -7.98 4.48 -30.08
CA LEU A 452 -7.59 3.38 -29.18
C LEU A 452 -7.08 3.91 -27.83
N LYS A 453 -6.23 4.95 -27.84
CA LYS A 453 -5.77 5.61 -26.61
C LYS A 453 -6.93 6.25 -25.83
N LYS A 454 -7.88 6.91 -26.51
CA LYS A 454 -9.07 7.52 -25.89
C LYS A 454 -9.95 6.50 -25.19
N GLU A 455 -10.21 5.36 -25.84
CA GLU A 455 -11.01 4.26 -25.29
C GLU A 455 -10.20 3.38 -24.31
N ARG A 456 -8.93 3.75 -24.03
CA ARG A 456 -7.99 3.01 -23.16
C ARG A 456 -7.82 1.55 -23.58
N ILE A 457 -7.69 1.29 -24.88
CA ILE A 457 -7.45 -0.05 -25.44
C ILE A 457 -5.95 -0.17 -25.76
N SER A 458 -5.32 -1.22 -25.25
CA SER A 458 -3.89 -1.52 -25.47
C SER A 458 -3.70 -2.43 -26.70
N ALA A 459 -2.48 -2.48 -27.24
CA ALA A 459 -2.17 -3.41 -28.32
C ALA A 459 -2.30 -4.89 -27.90
N LYS A 460 -2.11 -5.20 -26.60
CA LYS A 460 -2.27 -6.55 -26.07
C LYS A 460 -3.74 -6.98 -26.05
N ASP A 461 -4.65 -6.04 -25.80
CA ASP A 461 -6.09 -6.30 -25.61
C ASP A 461 -6.76 -6.81 -26.89
N ILE A 462 -6.16 -6.60 -28.06
CA ILE A 462 -6.75 -7.03 -29.35
C ILE A 462 -6.05 -8.25 -29.97
N LEU A 463 -5.00 -8.79 -29.32
CA LEU A 463 -4.20 -9.89 -29.90
C LEU A 463 -5.00 -11.16 -30.15
N PHE A 464 -6.06 -11.41 -29.37
CA PHE A 464 -6.89 -12.61 -29.49
C PHE A 464 -7.64 -12.71 -30.82
N ILE A 465 -7.83 -11.58 -31.52
CA ILE A 465 -8.56 -11.52 -32.79
C ILE A 465 -7.76 -10.88 -33.94
N ALA A 466 -6.54 -10.43 -33.67
CA ALA A 466 -5.72 -9.69 -34.62
C ALA A 466 -5.28 -10.53 -35.86
N ASP A 467 -5.44 -11.86 -35.80
CA ASP A 467 -5.23 -12.81 -36.89
C ASP A 467 -6.42 -12.88 -37.86
N ARG A 468 -7.65 -12.62 -37.37
CA ARG A 468 -8.93 -12.74 -38.10
C ARG A 468 -9.55 -11.40 -38.46
N MET A 469 -9.25 -10.33 -37.71
CA MET A 469 -9.79 -8.99 -37.95
C MET A 469 -8.70 -7.92 -37.93
N SER A 470 -8.80 -7.00 -38.90
CA SER A 470 -7.94 -5.83 -38.90
C SER A 470 -8.32 -4.85 -37.78
N PRO A 471 -7.37 -4.03 -37.29
CA PRO A 471 -7.64 -3.01 -36.28
C PRO A 471 -8.81 -2.07 -36.61
N ILE A 472 -9.05 -1.78 -37.89
CA ILE A 472 -10.20 -0.97 -38.35
C ILE A 472 -11.50 -1.75 -38.19
N GLN A 473 -11.52 -3.03 -38.55
CA GLN A 473 -12.69 -3.90 -38.36
C GLN A 473 -13.01 -4.07 -36.88
N ILE A 474 -11.99 -4.21 -36.02
CA ILE A 474 -12.14 -4.28 -34.55
C ILE A 474 -12.77 -3.00 -34.03
N ARG A 475 -12.28 -1.81 -34.42
CA ARG A 475 -12.92 -0.53 -34.07
C ARG A 475 -14.38 -0.51 -34.48
N ASN A 476 -14.67 -0.82 -35.74
CA ASN A 476 -16.03 -0.74 -36.27
C ASN A 476 -16.97 -1.73 -35.57
N TYR A 477 -16.48 -2.93 -35.20
CA TYR A 477 -17.24 -3.90 -34.43
C TYR A 477 -17.51 -3.40 -33.00
N LEU A 478 -16.48 -2.92 -32.29
CA LEU A 478 -16.64 -2.36 -30.95
C LEU A 478 -17.58 -1.16 -30.94
N GLN A 479 -17.52 -0.30 -31.95
CA GLN A 479 -18.45 0.83 -32.08
C GLN A 479 -19.91 0.38 -32.27
N LYS A 480 -20.14 -0.73 -32.97
CA LYS A 480 -21.48 -1.32 -33.13
C LYS A 480 -21.96 -2.00 -31.85
N GLN A 481 -21.05 -2.62 -31.08
CA GLN A 481 -21.40 -3.27 -29.80
C GLN A 481 -21.59 -2.25 -28.67
N LYS A 482 -20.94 -1.08 -28.75
CA LYS A 482 -20.92 -0.01 -27.74
C LYS A 482 -22.28 0.31 -27.07
N PRO A 483 -23.42 0.39 -27.79
CA PRO A 483 -24.72 0.66 -27.18
C PRO A 483 -25.19 -0.44 -26.21
N TYR A 484 -24.78 -1.69 -26.41
CA TYR A 484 -25.17 -2.83 -25.56
C TYR A 484 -24.32 -2.97 -24.28
N PHE A 485 -23.31 -2.12 -24.10
CA PHE A 485 -22.35 -2.12 -23.00
C PHE A 485 -22.21 -0.73 -22.37
N ASP A 486 -23.32 -0.05 -22.10
CA ASP A 486 -23.36 1.26 -21.42
C ASP A 486 -22.46 2.34 -22.06
N GLY A 487 -22.27 2.29 -23.38
CA GLY A 487 -21.38 3.22 -24.06
C GLY A 487 -19.88 2.92 -23.87
N SER A 488 -19.50 1.72 -23.42
CA SER A 488 -18.11 1.32 -23.15
C SER A 488 -17.56 0.33 -24.19
N CYS A 489 -16.63 0.79 -25.04
CA CYS A 489 -15.91 -0.10 -25.95
C CYS A 489 -15.00 -1.09 -25.21
N ARG A 490 -14.50 -0.71 -24.02
CA ARG A 490 -13.61 -1.56 -23.23
C ARG A 490 -14.36 -2.75 -22.62
N GLN A 491 -15.58 -2.54 -22.12
CA GLN A 491 -16.42 -3.65 -21.64
C GLN A 491 -16.80 -4.58 -22.78
N ALA A 492 -17.22 -4.03 -23.93
CA ALA A 492 -17.51 -4.83 -25.12
C ALA A 492 -16.31 -5.69 -25.54
N LEU A 493 -15.09 -5.15 -25.49
CA LEU A 493 -13.86 -5.89 -25.81
C LEU A 493 -13.58 -7.02 -24.81
N THR A 494 -13.72 -6.78 -23.51
CA THR A 494 -13.53 -7.80 -22.47
C THR A 494 -14.54 -8.93 -22.62
N THR A 495 -15.84 -8.62 -22.74
CA THR A 495 -16.88 -9.62 -22.95
C THR A 495 -16.67 -10.41 -24.23
N TRP A 496 -16.15 -9.77 -25.29
CA TRP A 496 -15.84 -10.47 -26.54
C TRP A 496 -14.71 -11.49 -26.38
N GLN A 497 -13.67 -11.12 -25.65
CA GLN A 497 -12.55 -12.01 -25.34
C GLN A 497 -13.03 -13.21 -24.49
N ASP A 498 -13.85 -12.96 -23.47
CA ASP A 498 -14.41 -14.00 -22.61
C ASP A 498 -15.34 -14.94 -23.38
N TYR A 499 -16.20 -14.39 -24.25
CA TYR A 499 -17.07 -15.16 -25.13
C TYR A 499 -16.27 -16.12 -26.02
N LEU A 500 -15.21 -15.63 -26.67
CA LEU A 500 -14.40 -16.49 -27.54
C LEU A 500 -13.61 -17.54 -26.76
N ALA A 501 -13.13 -17.21 -25.56
CA ALA A 501 -12.47 -18.19 -24.69
C ALA A 501 -13.44 -19.28 -24.24
N MET A 502 -14.69 -18.94 -23.91
CA MET A 502 -15.74 -19.93 -23.59
C MET A 502 -16.14 -20.76 -24.80
N ALA A 503 -16.27 -20.14 -25.97
CA ALA A 503 -16.54 -20.85 -27.22
C ALA A 503 -15.45 -21.89 -27.51
N GLU A 504 -14.18 -21.53 -27.36
CA GLU A 504 -13.05 -22.45 -27.51
C GLU A 504 -13.11 -23.60 -26.50
N ARG A 505 -13.44 -23.32 -25.23
CA ARG A 505 -13.62 -24.33 -24.18
C ARG A 505 -14.75 -25.31 -24.48
N LEU A 506 -15.82 -24.83 -25.11
CA LEU A 506 -16.96 -25.65 -25.54
C LEU A 506 -16.74 -26.31 -26.91
N HIS A 507 -15.52 -26.26 -27.44
CA HIS A 507 -15.15 -26.81 -28.75
C HIS A 507 -15.96 -26.24 -29.93
N ILE A 508 -16.45 -25.00 -29.79
CA ILE A 508 -17.09 -24.24 -30.87
C ILE A 508 -15.99 -23.65 -31.75
N ASP A 509 -16.12 -23.75 -33.07
CA ASP A 509 -15.14 -23.21 -34.01
C ASP A 509 -15.11 -21.68 -33.97
N THR A 510 -14.11 -21.13 -33.27
CA THR A 510 -13.93 -19.68 -33.18
C THR A 510 -13.38 -19.06 -34.47
N SER A 511 -13.03 -19.86 -35.48
CA SER A 511 -12.59 -19.38 -36.79
C SER A 511 -13.76 -18.96 -37.69
N ASP A 512 -14.99 -19.36 -37.34
CA ASP A 512 -16.20 -18.97 -38.07
C ASP A 512 -16.54 -17.49 -37.82
N GLU A 513 -16.76 -16.74 -38.91
CA GLU A 513 -17.14 -15.32 -38.87
C GLU A 513 -18.42 -15.08 -38.06
N ILE A 514 -19.37 -16.01 -38.08
CA ILE A 514 -20.59 -15.91 -37.29
C ILE A 514 -20.24 -15.91 -35.80
N ILE A 515 -19.28 -16.73 -35.39
CA ILE A 515 -18.85 -16.85 -34.00
C ILE A 515 -18.02 -15.63 -33.63
N TYR A 516 -16.88 -15.39 -34.28
CA TYR A 516 -16.02 -14.29 -33.85
C TYR A 516 -16.57 -12.89 -34.14
N ARG A 517 -17.55 -12.71 -35.03
CA ARG A 517 -18.29 -11.44 -35.22
C ARG A 517 -19.71 -11.51 -34.67
N ALA A 518 -19.90 -12.11 -33.50
CA ALA A 518 -21.19 -12.20 -32.82
C ALA A 518 -21.97 -10.88 -32.84
N ARG A 519 -23.17 -10.87 -33.46
CA ARG A 519 -24.01 -9.66 -33.59
C ARG A 519 -24.60 -9.23 -32.25
N LYS A 520 -25.21 -10.17 -31.52
CA LYS A 520 -25.72 -9.98 -30.15
C LYS A 520 -24.69 -10.55 -29.17
N LEU A 521 -23.54 -9.87 -29.06
CA LEU A 521 -22.39 -10.40 -28.33
C LEU A 521 -22.72 -10.74 -26.88
N ARG A 522 -23.45 -9.86 -26.20
CA ARG A 522 -23.87 -10.06 -24.81
C ARG A 522 -24.76 -11.30 -24.64
N GLN A 523 -25.80 -11.41 -25.45
CA GLN A 523 -26.69 -12.57 -25.43
C GLN A 523 -25.91 -13.88 -25.65
N ARG A 524 -25.04 -13.92 -26.67
CA ARG A 524 -24.24 -15.12 -26.94
C ARG A 524 -23.20 -15.43 -25.86
N HIS A 525 -22.63 -14.41 -25.24
CA HIS A 525 -21.80 -14.58 -24.06
C HIS A 525 -22.59 -15.25 -22.94
N ASP A 526 -23.78 -14.73 -22.61
CA ASP A 526 -24.61 -15.23 -21.52
C ASP A 526 -25.13 -16.66 -21.82
N GLU A 527 -25.46 -16.97 -23.08
CA GLU A 527 -25.77 -18.34 -23.52
C GLU A 527 -24.62 -19.32 -23.23
N LEU A 528 -23.37 -18.94 -23.53
CA LEU A 528 -22.21 -19.79 -23.28
C LEU A 528 -21.85 -19.90 -21.80
N VAL A 529 -22.11 -18.86 -20.99
CA VAL A 529 -21.98 -18.95 -19.52
C VAL A 529 -22.90 -20.06 -19.00
N ILE A 530 -24.18 -20.03 -19.39
CA ILE A 530 -25.16 -21.07 -18.98
C ILE A 530 -24.70 -22.45 -19.42
N GLN A 531 -24.25 -22.62 -20.67
CA GLN A 531 -23.78 -23.92 -21.17
C GLN A 531 -22.54 -24.43 -20.42
N CYS A 532 -21.64 -23.53 -20.04
CA CYS A 532 -20.46 -23.90 -19.25
C CYS A 532 -20.79 -24.25 -17.81
N GLU A 533 -21.84 -23.67 -17.25
CA GLU A 533 -22.21 -23.79 -15.82
C GLU A 533 -23.39 -24.73 -15.56
N ALA A 534 -24.08 -25.21 -16.60
CA ALA A 534 -25.30 -26.02 -16.51
C ALA A 534 -25.23 -27.05 -15.37
N GLY A 535 -24.29 -28.01 -15.44
CA GLY A 535 -24.15 -29.07 -14.43
C GLY A 535 -23.92 -28.57 -12.99
N SER A 536 -23.37 -27.37 -12.81
CA SER A 536 -23.22 -26.72 -11.50
C SER A 536 -24.52 -26.06 -11.04
N LEU A 537 -25.26 -25.42 -11.95
CA LEU A 537 -26.52 -24.75 -11.65
C LEU A 537 -27.62 -25.76 -11.30
N GLU A 538 -27.67 -26.91 -11.98
CA GLU A 538 -28.60 -27.99 -11.62
C GLU A 538 -28.32 -28.54 -10.22
N LEU A 539 -27.04 -28.78 -9.88
CA LEU A 539 -26.64 -29.23 -8.54
C LEU A 539 -26.98 -28.20 -7.45
N GLN A 540 -26.82 -26.91 -7.74
CA GLN A 540 -27.20 -25.82 -6.84
C GLN A 540 -28.72 -25.79 -6.63
N ALA A 541 -29.50 -25.89 -7.71
CA ALA A 541 -30.95 -25.97 -7.63
C ALA A 541 -31.43 -27.16 -6.79
N GLU A 542 -30.85 -28.35 -6.98
CA GLU A 542 -31.16 -29.53 -6.17
C GLU A 542 -30.86 -29.34 -4.68
N ASN A 543 -29.74 -28.68 -4.34
CA ASN A 543 -29.38 -28.41 -2.95
C ASN A 543 -30.33 -27.38 -2.32
N MET A 544 -30.72 -26.37 -3.07
CA MET A 544 -31.66 -25.35 -2.61
C MET A 544 -33.08 -25.91 -2.46
N ASP A 545 -33.54 -26.77 -3.37
CA ASP A 545 -34.82 -27.48 -3.25
C ASP A 545 -34.87 -28.38 -2.00
N LYS A 546 -33.74 -29.01 -1.62
CA LYS A 546 -33.64 -29.78 -0.36
C LYS A 546 -33.72 -28.89 0.88
N LYS A 547 -33.16 -27.69 0.83
CA LYS A 547 -33.10 -26.75 1.96
C LYS A 547 -34.43 -25.99 2.13
N TYR A 548 -35.11 -25.69 1.03
CA TYR A 548 -36.35 -24.91 0.98
C TYR A 548 -37.44 -25.66 0.19
N PRO A 549 -38.01 -26.73 0.78
CA PRO A 549 -38.89 -27.64 0.06
C PRO A 549 -40.22 -27.01 -0.38
N HIS A 550 -40.65 -25.91 0.25
CA HIS A 550 -41.93 -25.28 -0.08
C HIS A 550 -41.85 -24.23 -1.18
N VAL A 551 -40.65 -23.74 -1.54
CA VAL A 551 -40.45 -22.69 -2.57
C VAL A 551 -41.16 -23.04 -3.88
N ARG A 552 -41.01 -24.27 -4.37
CA ARG A 552 -41.70 -24.72 -5.59
C ARG A 552 -43.22 -24.60 -5.49
N SER A 553 -43.82 -25.06 -4.39
CA SER A 553 -45.27 -24.96 -4.19
C SER A 553 -45.75 -23.52 -4.07
N ILE A 554 -44.95 -22.64 -3.45
CA ILE A 554 -45.24 -21.21 -3.32
C ILE A 554 -45.18 -20.55 -4.70
N CYS A 555 -44.17 -20.84 -5.50
CA CYS A 555 -44.05 -20.38 -6.89
C CYS A 555 -45.29 -20.72 -7.75
N GLU A 556 -45.81 -21.96 -7.63
CA GLU A 556 -47.03 -22.38 -8.32
C GLU A 556 -48.28 -21.61 -7.86
N GLU A 557 -48.40 -21.28 -6.57
CA GLU A 557 -49.45 -20.40 -6.05
C GLU A 557 -49.31 -18.97 -6.56
N LEU A 558 -48.08 -18.45 -6.59
CA LEU A 558 -47.77 -17.09 -7.04
C LEU A 558 -48.15 -16.90 -8.50
N GLN A 559 -47.89 -17.89 -9.36
CA GLN A 559 -48.29 -17.83 -10.76
C GLN A 559 -49.79 -17.61 -10.93
N LYS A 560 -50.63 -18.26 -10.11
CA LYS A 560 -52.09 -18.11 -10.19
C LYS A 560 -52.57 -16.74 -9.69
N LYS A 561 -51.93 -16.21 -8.65
CA LYS A 561 -52.34 -14.98 -7.98
C LYS A 561 -51.78 -13.73 -8.65
N TYR A 562 -50.48 -13.71 -8.91
CA TYR A 562 -49.72 -12.52 -9.29
C TYR A 562 -49.39 -12.42 -10.78
N ALA A 563 -49.60 -13.47 -11.58
CA ALA A 563 -49.37 -13.36 -13.02
C ALA A 563 -50.41 -12.46 -13.71
N TYR A 564 -49.92 -11.62 -14.61
CA TYR A 564 -50.73 -10.68 -15.40
C TYR A 564 -49.96 -10.27 -16.65
N ALA A 565 -50.69 -10.04 -17.73
CA ALA A 565 -50.13 -9.58 -18.99
C ALA A 565 -51.06 -8.53 -19.61
N ASP A 566 -50.47 -7.56 -20.29
CA ASP A 566 -51.16 -6.68 -21.25
C ASP A 566 -50.47 -6.76 -22.63
N GLU A 567 -50.70 -5.77 -23.49
CA GLU A 567 -50.15 -5.75 -24.86
C GLU A 567 -48.62 -5.55 -24.88
N ASP A 568 -48.05 -4.91 -23.87
CA ASP A 568 -46.64 -4.48 -23.86
C ASP A 568 -45.77 -5.29 -22.89
N TYR A 569 -46.33 -5.70 -21.75
CA TYR A 569 -45.59 -6.35 -20.67
C TYR A 569 -46.33 -7.52 -20.02
N LEU A 570 -45.56 -8.40 -19.36
CA LEU A 570 -46.10 -9.43 -18.49
C LEU A 570 -45.26 -9.62 -17.22
N VAL A 571 -45.94 -9.91 -16.12
CA VAL A 571 -45.34 -10.39 -14.86
C VAL A 571 -45.66 -11.88 -14.74
N ILE A 572 -44.61 -12.70 -14.56
CA ILE A 572 -44.71 -14.15 -14.36
C ILE A 572 -43.92 -14.58 -13.12
N ALA A 573 -44.37 -15.63 -12.45
CA ALA A 573 -43.62 -16.25 -11.36
C ALA A 573 -42.60 -17.25 -11.91
N PRO A 574 -41.42 -17.41 -11.26
CA PRO A 574 -40.54 -18.55 -11.52
C PRO A 574 -41.29 -19.87 -11.28
N GLN A 575 -40.96 -20.94 -12.00
CA GLN A 575 -41.61 -22.24 -11.80
C GLN A 575 -40.94 -23.05 -10.67
N ASN A 576 -39.65 -22.83 -10.44
CA ASN A 576 -38.84 -23.56 -9.48
C ASN A 576 -37.58 -22.77 -9.10
N THR A 577 -36.78 -23.35 -8.20
CA THR A 577 -35.51 -22.76 -7.75
C THR A 577 -34.50 -22.57 -8.89
N PHE A 578 -34.46 -23.50 -9.86
CA PHE A 578 -33.57 -23.41 -11.01
C PHE A 578 -33.85 -22.15 -11.85
N ASP A 579 -35.11 -21.79 -12.07
CA ASP A 579 -35.48 -20.56 -12.80
C ASP A 579 -34.97 -19.30 -12.09
N ILE A 580 -35.03 -19.26 -10.75
CA ILE A 580 -34.54 -18.13 -9.94
C ILE A 580 -33.01 -18.01 -10.05
N ILE A 581 -32.29 -19.14 -9.96
CA ILE A 581 -30.84 -19.20 -10.12
C ILE A 581 -30.45 -18.78 -11.54
N LYS A 582 -31.12 -19.33 -12.56
CA LYS A 582 -30.87 -19.05 -13.97
C LYS A 582 -31.09 -17.57 -14.28
N GLU A 583 -32.20 -17.00 -13.85
CA GLU A 583 -32.49 -15.56 -14.01
C GLU A 583 -31.41 -14.70 -13.35
N GLY A 584 -31.03 -15.07 -12.12
CA GLY A 584 -29.94 -14.49 -11.36
C GLY A 584 -28.63 -14.37 -12.11
N ARG A 585 -28.23 -15.50 -12.72
CA ARG A 585 -27.01 -15.63 -13.52
C ARG A 585 -27.10 -14.85 -14.82
N MET A 586 -28.23 -14.92 -15.52
CA MET A 586 -28.45 -14.21 -16.79
C MET A 586 -28.40 -12.68 -16.60
N LEU A 587 -28.95 -12.17 -15.50
CA LEU A 587 -28.92 -10.75 -15.18
C LEU A 587 -27.68 -10.35 -14.35
N HIS A 588 -26.75 -11.28 -14.07
CA HIS A 588 -25.52 -11.03 -13.31
C HIS A 588 -25.77 -10.28 -11.98
N HIS A 589 -26.85 -10.60 -11.29
CA HIS A 589 -27.31 -9.89 -10.08
C HIS A 589 -27.58 -10.86 -8.93
N CYS A 590 -27.78 -10.35 -7.72
CA CYS A 590 -27.71 -11.15 -6.50
C CYS A 590 -28.84 -12.20 -6.31
N VAL A 591 -29.94 -12.10 -7.05
CA VAL A 591 -31.04 -13.09 -7.01
C VAL A 591 -30.51 -14.47 -7.42
N GLY A 592 -30.81 -15.51 -6.64
CA GLY A 592 -30.47 -16.88 -7.03
C GLY A 592 -28.99 -17.31 -6.93
N ASN A 593 -28.10 -16.49 -6.36
CA ASN A 593 -26.70 -16.87 -6.12
C ASN A 593 -26.46 -17.40 -4.70
N ASP A 594 -25.53 -18.35 -4.54
CA ASP A 594 -25.08 -18.85 -3.23
C ASP A 594 -24.57 -17.70 -2.32
N GLY A 595 -24.86 -17.76 -1.01
CA GLY A 595 -24.49 -16.72 -0.05
C GLY A 595 -25.53 -15.60 0.07
N ALA A 596 -25.26 -14.40 -0.46
CA ALA A 596 -26.14 -13.22 -0.26
C ALA A 596 -27.53 -13.38 -0.89
N GLY A 597 -27.68 -14.27 -1.90
CA GLY A 597 -28.95 -14.59 -2.55
C GLY A 597 -29.82 -15.61 -1.79
N GLU A 598 -29.26 -16.36 -0.83
CA GLU A 598 -30.03 -17.32 -0.01
C GLU A 598 -31.17 -16.64 0.78
N ARG A 599 -30.96 -15.38 1.16
CA ARG A 599 -31.96 -14.56 1.87
C ARG A 599 -33.28 -14.44 1.11
N TYR A 600 -33.26 -14.45 -0.22
CA TYR A 600 -34.48 -14.40 -1.02
C TYR A 600 -35.30 -15.69 -0.86
N TYR A 601 -34.64 -16.85 -0.73
CA TYR A 601 -35.31 -18.13 -0.49
C TYR A 601 -35.89 -18.22 0.92
N ASP A 602 -35.16 -17.73 1.95
CA ASP A 602 -35.68 -17.62 3.32
C ASP A 602 -36.95 -16.76 3.38
N ARG A 603 -36.98 -15.66 2.63
CA ARG A 603 -38.14 -14.75 2.56
C ARG A 603 -39.32 -15.35 1.82
N ILE A 604 -39.08 -16.06 0.72
CA ILE A 604 -40.12 -16.79 -0.01
C ILE A 604 -40.73 -17.86 0.90
N GLU A 605 -39.89 -18.65 1.58
CA GLU A 605 -40.30 -19.73 2.50
C GLU A 605 -41.16 -19.17 3.65
N ARG A 606 -40.81 -18.00 4.19
CA ARG A 606 -41.56 -17.30 5.24
C ARG A 606 -42.76 -16.50 4.72
N ARG A 607 -42.96 -16.45 3.40
CA ARG A 607 -43.96 -15.60 2.72
C ARG A 607 -43.83 -14.11 3.08
N GLU A 608 -42.61 -13.66 3.32
CA GLU A 608 -42.28 -12.27 3.60
C GLU A 608 -42.22 -11.46 2.31
N SER A 609 -41.52 -11.96 1.30
CA SER A 609 -41.47 -11.38 -0.05
C SER A 609 -41.20 -12.46 -1.09
N PHE A 610 -41.52 -12.15 -2.34
CA PHE A 610 -41.47 -13.06 -3.47
C PHE A 610 -40.68 -12.49 -4.64
N ILE A 611 -40.09 -13.37 -5.45
CA ILE A 611 -39.41 -12.99 -6.69
C ILE A 611 -40.34 -13.25 -7.87
N MET A 612 -40.53 -12.23 -8.70
CA MET A 612 -41.30 -12.29 -9.95
C MET A 612 -40.44 -11.78 -11.12
N PHE A 613 -40.77 -12.21 -12.33
CA PHE A 613 -40.07 -11.81 -13.55
C PHE A 613 -40.95 -10.86 -14.36
N LEU A 614 -40.43 -9.68 -14.62
CA LEU A 614 -41.00 -8.75 -15.59
C LEU A 614 -40.39 -9.06 -16.96
N ARG A 615 -41.23 -9.06 -17.99
CA ARG A 615 -40.88 -9.37 -19.38
C ARG A 615 -41.57 -8.40 -20.32
N ARG A 616 -41.01 -8.26 -21.53
CA ARG A 616 -41.70 -7.62 -22.66
C ARG A 616 -42.60 -8.65 -23.33
N ALA A 617 -43.81 -8.26 -23.72
CA ALA A 617 -44.78 -9.18 -24.33
C ALA A 617 -44.28 -9.77 -25.66
N GLU A 618 -43.48 -9.02 -26.41
CA GLU A 618 -42.87 -9.47 -27.67
C GLU A 618 -41.72 -10.49 -27.47
N GLU A 619 -41.07 -10.49 -26.29
CA GLU A 619 -39.90 -11.33 -25.97
C GLU A 619 -40.08 -11.98 -24.57
N PRO A 620 -41.05 -12.88 -24.39
CA PRO A 620 -41.43 -13.40 -23.07
C PRO A 620 -40.36 -14.29 -22.41
N GLU A 621 -39.46 -14.88 -23.20
CA GLU A 621 -38.38 -15.75 -22.73
C GLU A 621 -37.11 -14.97 -22.34
N ASP A 622 -36.97 -13.71 -22.73
CA ASP A 622 -35.76 -12.91 -22.52
C ASP A 622 -35.84 -12.13 -21.18
N PRO A 623 -34.83 -12.26 -20.29
CA PRO A 623 -34.80 -11.52 -19.03
C PRO A 623 -34.83 -10.00 -19.20
N TYR A 624 -35.83 -9.34 -18.61
CA TYR A 624 -35.94 -7.88 -18.61
C TYR A 624 -35.64 -7.30 -17.22
N TYR A 625 -36.48 -7.61 -16.21
CA TYR A 625 -36.24 -7.24 -14.81
C TYR A 625 -36.71 -8.35 -13.86
N THR A 626 -36.03 -8.48 -12.71
CA THR A 626 -36.54 -9.18 -11.54
C THR A 626 -37.20 -8.21 -10.58
N LEU A 627 -38.33 -8.62 -10.02
CA LEU A 627 -39.11 -7.87 -9.03
C LEU A 627 -39.11 -8.62 -7.71
N GLU A 628 -38.70 -7.96 -6.62
CA GLU A 628 -38.96 -8.42 -5.27
C GLU A 628 -40.26 -7.76 -4.78
N ILE A 629 -41.30 -8.56 -4.52
CA ILE A 629 -42.64 -8.07 -4.18
C ILE A 629 -43.08 -8.54 -2.79
N GLU A 630 -43.85 -7.73 -2.08
CA GLU A 630 -44.56 -8.12 -0.85
C GLU A 630 -45.89 -8.82 -1.19
N PRO A 631 -46.53 -9.53 -0.25
CA PRO A 631 -47.79 -10.22 -0.48
C PRO A 631 -48.94 -9.34 -0.97
N ASP A 632 -48.91 -8.03 -0.72
CA ASP A 632 -49.91 -7.09 -1.23
C ASP A 632 -49.63 -6.58 -2.66
N GLY A 633 -48.52 -7.00 -3.27
CA GLY A 633 -48.05 -6.49 -4.57
C GLY A 633 -47.20 -5.23 -4.47
N THR A 634 -46.83 -4.76 -3.27
CA THR A 634 -45.82 -3.69 -3.11
C THR A 634 -44.48 -4.16 -3.68
N VAL A 635 -43.89 -3.40 -4.60
CA VAL A 635 -42.59 -3.74 -5.18
C VAL A 635 -41.49 -3.15 -4.29
N ARG A 636 -40.75 -4.02 -3.59
CA ARG A 636 -39.61 -3.62 -2.74
C ARG A 636 -38.41 -3.23 -3.59
N GLN A 637 -38.14 -4.02 -4.63
CA GLN A 637 -36.99 -3.84 -5.50
C GLN A 637 -37.35 -4.26 -6.92
N LYS A 638 -36.76 -3.55 -7.88
CA LYS A 638 -36.76 -3.89 -9.31
C LYS A 638 -35.32 -3.84 -9.79
N ARG A 639 -34.80 -4.95 -10.30
CA ARG A 639 -33.38 -5.07 -10.67
C ARG A 639 -33.24 -5.69 -12.04
N THR A 640 -32.30 -5.17 -12.81
CA THR A 640 -31.83 -5.76 -14.06
C THR A 640 -30.32 -5.96 -13.93
N LEU A 641 -29.60 -5.92 -15.04
CA LEU A 641 -28.19 -6.29 -15.14
C LEU A 641 -27.30 -5.64 -14.05
N PHE A 642 -26.56 -6.48 -13.31
CA PHE A 642 -25.63 -6.06 -12.24
C PHE A 642 -26.26 -5.27 -11.09
N ASP A 643 -27.44 -5.69 -10.63
CA ASP A 643 -28.22 -5.05 -9.55
C ASP A 643 -28.62 -3.58 -9.84
N ARG A 644 -28.74 -3.20 -11.12
CA ARG A 644 -29.07 -1.83 -11.54
C ARG A 644 -30.57 -1.65 -11.83
N GLN A 645 -30.96 -0.38 -11.94
CA GLN A 645 -32.18 0.06 -12.62
C GLN A 645 -31.77 0.98 -13.77
N HIS A 646 -32.29 0.73 -14.96
CA HIS A 646 -32.11 1.59 -16.12
C HIS A 646 -33.36 2.48 -16.28
N GLU A 647 -33.23 3.61 -16.98
CA GLU A 647 -34.33 4.57 -17.20
C GLU A 647 -35.54 3.96 -17.93
N ASP A 648 -35.34 2.84 -18.63
CA ASP A 648 -36.39 2.11 -19.32
C ASP A 648 -37.44 1.47 -18.39
N ILE A 649 -37.13 1.32 -17.09
CA ILE A 649 -38.11 0.83 -16.10
C ILE A 649 -39.30 1.78 -15.95
N GLU A 650 -39.10 3.08 -16.21
CA GLU A 650 -40.18 4.08 -16.15
C GLU A 650 -41.28 3.79 -17.19
N GLN A 651 -40.93 3.15 -18.30
CA GLN A 651 -41.89 2.74 -19.33
C GLN A 651 -42.79 1.61 -18.84
N ALA A 652 -42.33 0.81 -17.87
CA ALA A 652 -43.11 -0.26 -17.24
C ALA A 652 -43.81 0.19 -15.94
N THR A 653 -43.54 1.40 -15.42
CA THR A 653 -44.15 1.91 -14.19
C THR A 653 -45.68 1.95 -14.26
N GLU A 654 -46.24 2.40 -15.39
CA GLU A 654 -47.71 2.43 -15.57
C GLU A 654 -48.31 1.02 -15.59
N PHE A 655 -47.62 0.08 -16.23
CA PHE A 655 -48.01 -1.33 -16.22
C PHE A 655 -47.98 -1.92 -14.81
N LEU A 656 -46.91 -1.67 -14.04
CA LEU A 656 -46.79 -2.16 -12.66
C LEU A 656 -47.89 -1.59 -11.75
N GLN A 657 -48.31 -0.35 -11.95
CA GLN A 657 -49.45 0.23 -11.22
C GLN A 657 -50.77 -0.44 -11.60
N LYS A 658 -51.01 -0.73 -12.88
CA LYS A 658 -52.19 -1.49 -13.32
C LYS A 658 -52.17 -2.90 -12.72
N TRP A 659 -51.00 -3.56 -12.76
CA TRP A 659 -50.77 -4.86 -12.14
C TRP A 659 -51.12 -4.83 -10.65
N GLN A 660 -50.62 -3.87 -9.88
CA GLN A 660 -50.94 -3.72 -8.44
C GLN A 660 -52.44 -3.63 -8.15
N LYS A 661 -53.21 -2.93 -9.00
CA LYS A 661 -54.68 -2.85 -8.90
C LYS A 661 -55.34 -4.19 -9.14
N VAL A 662 -54.90 -4.91 -10.17
CA VAL A 662 -55.41 -6.25 -10.50
C VAL A 662 -55.10 -7.22 -9.37
N ILE A 663 -53.91 -7.14 -8.78
CA ILE A 663 -53.51 -8.00 -7.67
C ILE A 663 -54.32 -7.68 -6.42
N ALA A 664 -54.53 -6.41 -6.07
CA ALA A 664 -55.31 -6.00 -4.91
C ALA A 664 -56.72 -6.64 -4.88
N ALA A 665 -57.37 -6.76 -6.05
CA ALA A 665 -58.68 -7.41 -6.18
C ALA A 665 -58.65 -8.94 -5.99
N ARG A 666 -57.47 -9.58 -6.10
CA ARG A 666 -57.27 -11.04 -5.97
C ARG A 666 -56.82 -11.46 -4.56
N LEU A 667 -56.47 -10.51 -3.69
CA LEU A 667 -55.91 -10.82 -2.38
C LEU A 667 -56.96 -11.35 -1.41
N THR A 668 -56.54 -12.29 -0.56
CA THR A 668 -57.35 -12.80 0.53
C THR A 668 -57.02 -12.09 1.86
N GLY A 669 -57.88 -12.23 2.87
CA GLY A 669 -57.60 -11.70 4.21
C GLY A 669 -56.34 -12.28 4.86
N GLN A 670 -55.88 -13.46 4.43
CA GLN A 670 -54.60 -14.02 4.87
C GLN A 670 -53.42 -13.33 4.19
N ASP A 671 -53.52 -13.02 2.89
CA ASP A 671 -52.48 -12.33 2.14
C ASP A 671 -52.24 -10.90 2.70
N LEU A 672 -53.31 -10.20 3.09
CA LEU A 672 -53.23 -8.88 3.74
C LEU A 672 -52.53 -8.93 5.11
N LYS A 673 -52.71 -10.01 5.88
CA LYS A 673 -52.00 -10.20 7.16
C LYS A 673 -50.51 -10.44 6.94
N LEU A 674 -50.14 -11.25 5.95
CA LEU A 674 -48.75 -11.47 5.57
C LEU A 674 -48.09 -10.18 5.06
N ALA A 675 -48.83 -9.37 4.28
CA ALA A 675 -48.36 -8.05 3.85
C ALA A 675 -48.10 -7.09 5.03
N ALA A 676 -49.00 -7.03 6.00
CA ALA A 676 -48.80 -6.20 7.20
C ALA A 676 -47.55 -6.62 7.98
N GLN A 677 -47.32 -7.92 8.14
CA GLN A 677 -46.11 -8.45 8.79
C GLN A 677 -44.84 -8.14 7.97
N SER A 678 -44.91 -8.32 6.66
CA SER A 678 -43.84 -8.00 5.71
C SER A 678 -43.43 -6.52 5.80
N ARG A 679 -44.40 -5.61 5.86
CA ARG A 679 -44.17 -4.16 5.99
C ARG A 679 -43.44 -3.79 7.28
N VAL A 680 -43.80 -4.43 8.40
CA VAL A 680 -43.12 -4.23 9.69
C VAL A 680 -41.66 -4.68 9.60
N LEU A 681 -41.41 -5.90 9.11
CA LEU A 681 -40.06 -6.46 8.96
C LEU A 681 -39.18 -5.59 8.05
N ARG A 682 -39.72 -5.10 6.93
CA ARG A 682 -39.00 -4.18 6.03
C ARG A 682 -38.57 -2.89 6.74
N ASN A 683 -39.48 -2.29 7.51
CA ASN A 683 -39.20 -1.05 8.22
C ASN A 683 -38.15 -1.24 9.32
N GLU A 684 -38.22 -2.34 10.06
CA GLU A 684 -37.21 -2.72 11.06
C GLU A 684 -35.83 -2.90 10.41
N GLU A 685 -35.76 -3.57 9.27
CA GLU A 685 -34.52 -3.73 8.51
C GLU A 685 -33.95 -2.39 8.02
N PHE A 686 -34.78 -1.49 7.48
CA PHE A 686 -34.33 -0.16 7.05
C PHE A 686 -33.79 0.66 8.23
N ILE A 687 -34.41 0.58 9.41
CA ILE A 687 -33.92 1.23 10.64
C ILE A 687 -32.56 0.64 11.04
N GLN A 688 -32.43 -0.69 11.02
CA GLN A 688 -31.19 -1.37 11.39
C GLN A 688 -30.05 -1.02 10.41
N MET A 689 -30.31 -1.05 9.09
CA MET A 689 -29.33 -0.67 8.07
C MET A 689 -28.86 0.79 8.19
N LYS A 690 -29.76 1.71 8.60
CA LYS A 690 -29.40 3.10 8.88
C LYS A 690 -28.53 3.24 10.12
N LYS A 691 -28.80 2.48 11.19
CA LYS A 691 -27.97 2.44 12.41
C LYS A 691 -26.57 1.89 12.11
N ASP A 692 -26.49 0.82 11.32
CA ASP A 692 -25.24 0.16 10.98
C ASP A 692 -24.44 0.90 9.89
N ARG A 693 -24.99 2.00 9.35
CA ARG A 693 -24.39 2.82 8.28
C ARG A 693 -23.90 1.96 7.11
N VAL A 694 -24.77 1.09 6.61
CA VAL A 694 -24.44 0.26 5.45
C VAL A 694 -24.33 1.14 4.21
N VAL A 695 -23.11 1.33 3.70
CA VAL A 695 -22.80 2.17 2.54
C VAL A 695 -22.55 1.30 1.31
N ILE A 696 -23.07 1.72 0.16
CA ILE A 696 -22.76 1.08 -1.12
C ILE A 696 -21.31 1.43 -1.49
N HIS A 697 -20.45 0.42 -1.63
CA HIS A 697 -19.01 0.64 -1.86
C HIS A 697 -18.61 0.62 -3.35
N THR A 698 -19.52 0.23 -4.24
CA THR A 698 -19.24 -0.03 -5.65
C THR A 698 -20.38 0.45 -6.55
N GLY A 699 -20.08 0.81 -7.80
CA GLY A 699 -21.08 1.26 -8.78
C GLY A 699 -21.44 2.75 -8.73
N HIS A 700 -22.46 3.14 -9.50
CA HIS A 700 -22.89 4.54 -9.67
C HIS A 700 -23.55 5.15 -8.41
N LEU A 701 -23.97 4.30 -7.46
CA LEU A 701 -24.54 4.69 -6.16
C LEU A 701 -23.50 4.63 -5.02
N ALA A 702 -22.23 4.42 -5.35
CA ALA A 702 -21.17 4.32 -4.34
C ALA A 702 -21.12 5.58 -3.45
N GLY A 703 -21.07 5.38 -2.13
CA GLY A 703 -21.11 6.44 -1.12
C GLY A 703 -22.50 6.79 -0.57
N HIS A 704 -23.58 6.25 -1.15
CA HIS A 704 -24.94 6.40 -0.59
C HIS A 704 -25.24 5.30 0.43
N LEU A 705 -26.13 5.61 1.39
CA LEU A 705 -26.65 4.62 2.33
C LEU A 705 -27.61 3.68 1.60
N LEU A 706 -27.40 2.37 1.77
CA LEU A 706 -28.21 1.35 1.11
C LEU A 706 -29.71 1.49 1.43
N ALA A 707 -30.05 1.81 2.68
CA ALA A 707 -31.43 1.99 3.11
C ALA A 707 -32.14 3.15 2.39
N ASP A 708 -31.43 4.21 2.01
CA ASP A 708 -32.03 5.35 1.32
C ASP A 708 -32.28 5.04 -0.16
N VAL A 709 -31.40 4.27 -0.79
CA VAL A 709 -31.60 3.75 -2.14
C VAL A 709 -32.79 2.78 -2.20
N LEU A 710 -32.87 1.84 -1.27
CA LEU A 710 -33.98 0.87 -1.21
C LEU A 710 -35.33 1.53 -0.90
N LEU A 711 -35.32 2.62 -0.13
CA LEU A 711 -36.54 3.39 0.14
C LEU A 711 -36.99 4.20 -1.08
N ALA A 712 -36.06 4.70 -1.89
CA ALA A 712 -36.40 5.36 -3.16
C ALA A 712 -36.92 4.38 -4.22
N ASP A 713 -36.48 3.11 -4.16
CA ASP A 713 -36.88 2.05 -5.09
C ASP A 713 -38.29 1.48 -4.81
N LEU A 714 -38.81 1.72 -3.61
CA LEU A 714 -40.07 1.17 -3.11
C LEU A 714 -41.29 1.74 -3.85
N MET A 715 -42.12 0.85 -4.39
CA MET A 715 -43.40 1.19 -5.01
C MET A 715 -44.55 0.55 -4.23
N GLU A 716 -45.14 1.31 -3.30
CA GLU A 716 -46.25 0.84 -2.46
C GLU A 716 -47.55 0.65 -3.26
N ASN A 717 -48.30 -0.40 -2.94
CA ASN A 717 -49.63 -0.62 -3.50
C ASN A 717 -50.66 0.36 -2.88
N LYS A 718 -50.92 1.47 -3.58
CA LYS A 718 -51.75 2.58 -3.09
C LYS A 718 -53.22 2.19 -2.79
N GLU A 719 -53.75 1.17 -3.48
CA GLU A 719 -55.14 0.72 -3.28
C GLU A 719 -55.37 0.12 -1.89
N ILE A 720 -54.33 -0.50 -1.30
CA ILE A 720 -54.41 -1.17 0.00
C ILE A 720 -53.99 -0.23 1.14
N VAL A 721 -53.03 0.66 0.89
CA VAL A 721 -52.64 1.71 1.85
C VAL A 721 -53.84 2.61 2.19
N GLN A 722 -54.68 2.95 1.21
CA GLN A 722 -55.90 3.74 1.44
C GLN A 722 -56.99 3.00 2.24
N GLN A 723 -57.05 1.66 2.16
CA GLN A 723 -58.00 0.86 2.95
C GLN A 723 -57.57 0.70 4.43
N GLN A 724 -56.27 0.84 4.73
CA GLN A 724 -55.74 0.75 6.11
C GLN A 724 -55.77 2.08 6.88
N GLU A 725 -55.91 3.22 6.21
CA GLU A 725 -56.02 4.56 6.84
C GLU A 725 -57.47 4.97 7.22
N LEU A 726 -58.48 4.20 6.81
CA LEU A 726 -59.86 4.38 7.27
C LEU A 726 -60.03 3.73 8.67
N PRO A 727 -60.38 4.49 9.73
CA PRO A 727 -60.62 3.91 11.04
C PRO A 727 -61.85 3.00 10.97
N ALA A 728 -61.74 1.79 11.50
CA ALA A 728 -62.87 0.88 11.66
C ALA A 728 -63.98 1.58 12.47
N ALA A 729 -65.08 1.92 11.80
CA ALA A 729 -66.32 2.33 12.44
C ALA A 729 -67.20 1.08 12.60
N ALA A 730 -67.56 0.81 13.86
CA ALA A 730 -68.49 -0.21 14.39
C ALA A 730 -68.04 -1.69 14.34
#